data_AF-A0A7J6I519-F1
#
_entry.id   AF-A0A7J6I519-F1
#
_cell.length_a   1.000
_cell.length_b   1.000
_cell.length_c   1.000
_cell.angle_alpha   90.00
_cell.angle_beta   90.00
_cell.angle_gamma   90.00
#
_symmetry.space_group_name_H-M   'P 1'
#
loop_
_entity.id
_entity.type
_entity.pdbx_description
1 polymer ?
#
loop_
_entity_poly.entity_id
_entity_poly.type
_entity_poly.pdbx_seq_one_letter_code
_entity_poly.pdbx_strand_id
1 'polypeptide(L)'
;MYVTRPLSLYKKSPSALSEPPPEGPSSGIIVIQDEEAQPKCCFGLKKSDRIRRLPLPQNKKLEVYYVQGFARDRDLHFHSVWFIPVLGQPLSSNKYYAVHPFGKDRGEAFTCCKEDELETFCFYEYAPETQPQPLDPHNEYQQLELSLHGRYLTPWGSEKFKVDSVAPDGFAPGFLGRNGGWKLTFSESPWFELGQADGVDAALRAHHPDFNFPLATKKSKPVVVGKWYCPFVFIKEGTPKTMKDEMRNYMFYEMTLEQNWELICEKEHNSNGGGSCVVVDAVVQNETVAVGGEEAVVDDKFVADGVLWFRSMNSDEEETSIGLSLAVVERIKWEQERVGWVKRKEKEVRVQRTEECGGSLGWKRFGCYVLIERKAYTNSKEKNMSTSCFSSNKVKDVKPMPLDPFDQNQQVEITCHNDYFSAKAIAASDGFPINFLRKKHLIVRMYPPYYKLRQALGLNAALRGALPLLNNDDSTTLIVGKWYCPFMFVEEVMKLKDQVKRSMFYEMTLEQRWVRVSGCKKLENESNNTVFVNVVLETENVFVEGLKAICDERNVNTKKVVWFRSCERVGEEYGIGLNVVIVERMKWEQERVGWVSNGGKGSVVKEYNYDGLGEWTSFGCYILVESFVLRRMDRTVAFTYDFKHTHQIRCKWE
;
A
#
# COMPACT_ATOMS: atom_id res chain seq x y z
N MET A 1 1.99 -10.33 24.82
CA MET A 1 2.06 -11.55 23.97
C MET A 1 0.74 -12.26 24.02
N TYR A 2 0.24 -12.80 22.90
CA TYR A 2 -1.07 -13.42 22.82
C TYR A 2 -0.99 -14.92 22.50
N VAL A 3 -1.80 -15.72 23.18
CA VAL A 3 -2.11 -17.11 22.78
C VAL A 3 -3.36 -17.11 21.91
N THR A 4 -3.58 -18.17 21.14
CA THR A 4 -4.74 -18.29 20.26
C THR A 4 -5.73 -19.31 20.79
N ARG A 5 -7.02 -19.01 20.69
CA ARG A 5 -8.10 -19.95 21.04
C ARG A 5 -9.18 -19.91 19.96
N PRO A 6 -9.72 -21.06 19.51
CA PRO A 6 -10.77 -21.08 18.51
C PRO A 6 -12.10 -20.56 19.09
N LEU A 7 -12.89 -19.85 18.30
CA LEU A 7 -14.17 -19.30 18.72
C LEU A 7 -15.18 -20.40 19.07
N SER A 8 -15.09 -21.57 18.43
CA SER A 8 -15.93 -22.74 18.73
C SER A 8 -15.81 -23.23 20.17
N LEU A 9 -14.61 -23.12 20.77
CA LEU A 9 -14.38 -23.48 22.17
C LEU A 9 -15.28 -22.66 23.11
N TYR A 10 -15.31 -21.34 22.91
CA TYR A 10 -16.13 -20.45 23.73
C TYR A 10 -17.64 -20.60 23.48
N LYS A 11 -18.03 -21.01 22.26
CA LYS A 11 -19.43 -21.35 21.97
C LYS A 11 -19.90 -22.61 22.70
N LYS A 12 -19.02 -23.61 22.83
CA LYS A 12 -19.30 -24.85 23.55
C LYS A 12 -19.24 -24.68 25.06
N SER A 13 -18.32 -23.85 25.53
CA SER A 13 -18.09 -23.60 26.95
C SER A 13 -17.99 -22.10 27.24
N PRO A 14 -19.14 -21.40 27.43
CA PRO A 14 -19.14 -19.96 27.70
C PRO A 14 -18.42 -19.57 28.98
N SER A 15 -18.33 -20.47 29.97
CA SER A 15 -17.58 -20.24 31.22
C SER A 15 -16.09 -19.98 30.96
N ALA A 16 -15.52 -20.54 29.88
CA ALA A 16 -14.13 -20.33 29.51
C ALA A 16 -13.83 -18.88 29.08
N LEU A 17 -14.85 -18.05 28.82
CA LEU A 17 -14.65 -16.62 28.55
C LEU A 17 -14.15 -15.85 29.77
N SER A 18 -14.49 -16.32 30.97
CA SER A 18 -14.09 -15.71 32.24
C SER A 18 -12.74 -16.22 32.75
N GLU A 19 -12.12 -17.17 32.07
CA GLU A 19 -10.77 -17.61 32.41
C GLU A 19 -9.76 -16.48 32.12
N PRO A 20 -8.82 -16.22 33.04
CA PRO A 20 -7.79 -15.22 32.82
C PRO A 20 -6.88 -15.64 31.65
N PRO A 21 -6.22 -14.67 30.99
CA PRO A 21 -5.12 -14.97 30.07
C PRO A 21 -4.02 -15.81 30.74
N PRO A 22 -3.16 -16.48 29.96
CA PRO A 22 -2.01 -17.21 30.50
C PRO A 22 -1.16 -16.34 31.44
N GLU A 23 -0.57 -16.97 32.46
CA GLU A 23 0.19 -16.27 33.50
C GLU A 23 1.27 -15.34 32.93
N GLY A 24 1.50 -14.24 33.64
CA GLY A 24 2.54 -13.25 33.35
C GLY A 24 1.98 -11.90 32.91
N PRO A 25 2.77 -10.83 33.04
CA PRO A 25 2.36 -9.48 32.70
C PRO A 25 2.10 -9.38 31.19
N SER A 26 1.16 -8.53 30.77
CA SER A 26 0.96 -8.23 29.34
C SER A 26 0.68 -9.47 28.47
N SER A 27 0.02 -10.48 29.04
CA SER A 27 -0.53 -11.65 28.35
C SER A 27 -1.94 -11.37 27.82
N GLY A 28 -2.29 -11.92 26.66
CA GLY A 28 -3.64 -11.78 26.10
C GLY A 28 -4.09 -13.02 25.34
N ILE A 29 -5.35 -13.02 24.90
CA ILE A 29 -5.95 -14.09 24.11
C ILE A 29 -6.42 -13.52 22.77
N ILE A 30 -6.01 -14.16 21.68
CA ILE A 30 -6.49 -13.92 20.31
C ILE A 30 -7.52 -14.99 19.98
N VAL A 31 -8.67 -14.56 19.46
CA VAL A 31 -9.77 -15.45 19.07
C VAL A 31 -9.69 -15.74 17.58
N ILE A 32 -9.67 -17.01 17.23
CA ILE A 32 -9.64 -17.49 15.84
C ILE A 32 -11.05 -17.89 15.41
N GLN A 33 -11.57 -17.26 14.35
CA GLN A 33 -12.75 -17.73 13.63
C GLN A 33 -12.38 -19.01 12.87
N ASP A 34 -12.70 -20.14 13.49
CA ASP A 34 -12.55 -21.49 12.95
C ASP A 34 -13.81 -21.93 12.18
N GLU A 35 -13.69 -23.02 11.42
CA GLU A 35 -14.76 -23.49 10.52
C GLU A 35 -16.02 -23.93 11.28
N GLU A 36 -15.86 -24.54 12.46
CA GLU A 36 -16.98 -24.99 13.29
C GLU A 36 -17.82 -23.81 13.79
N ALA A 37 -17.16 -22.69 14.10
CA ALA A 37 -17.83 -21.48 14.54
C ALA A 37 -18.31 -20.57 13.41
N GLN A 38 -18.19 -20.96 12.13
CA GLN A 38 -18.54 -20.11 10.99
C GLN A 38 -20.02 -19.66 11.08
N PRO A 39 -20.32 -18.35 11.00
CA PRO A 39 -21.70 -17.89 11.04
C PRO A 39 -22.47 -18.40 9.83
N LYS A 40 -23.71 -18.81 10.09
CA LYS A 40 -24.65 -19.26 9.06
C LYS A 40 -25.90 -18.38 9.05
N CYS A 41 -26.47 -18.15 7.88
CA CYS A 41 -27.77 -17.51 7.66
C CYS A 41 -28.71 -18.47 6.92
N CYS A 42 -29.95 -18.03 6.63
CA CYS A 42 -30.96 -18.82 5.92
C CYS A 42 -31.14 -20.22 6.53
N PHE A 43 -31.44 -20.30 7.83
CA PHE A 43 -31.65 -21.56 8.56
C PHE A 43 -30.45 -22.53 8.53
N GLY A 44 -29.22 -22.02 8.40
CA GLY A 44 -28.01 -22.84 8.39
C GLY A 44 -27.51 -23.22 6.99
N LEU A 45 -28.21 -22.81 5.93
CA LEU A 45 -27.92 -23.22 4.54
C LEU A 45 -26.82 -22.41 3.87
N LYS A 46 -26.55 -21.18 4.32
CA LYS A 46 -25.55 -20.30 3.71
C LYS A 46 -24.60 -19.73 4.75
N LYS A 47 -23.32 -19.57 4.38
CA LYS A 47 -22.35 -18.85 5.21
C LYS A 47 -22.75 -17.37 5.28
N SER A 48 -22.59 -16.77 6.45
CA SER A 48 -22.78 -15.34 6.67
C SER A 48 -21.45 -14.71 7.07
N ASP A 49 -21.28 -13.47 6.63
CA ASP A 49 -20.20 -12.55 6.95
C ASP A 49 -20.51 -11.68 8.19
N ARG A 50 -21.72 -11.76 8.76
CA ARG A 50 -22.15 -10.90 9.87
C ARG A 50 -21.71 -11.47 11.21
N ILE A 51 -21.11 -10.61 12.04
CA ILE A 51 -20.83 -10.91 13.45
C ILE A 51 -21.99 -10.39 14.29
N ARG A 52 -22.48 -11.23 15.21
CA ARG A 52 -23.66 -10.95 16.04
C ARG A 52 -23.45 -11.24 17.53
N ARG A 53 -22.26 -11.73 17.90
CA ARG A 53 -21.91 -12.19 19.25
C ARG A 53 -20.45 -11.87 19.54
N LEU A 54 -20.16 -11.71 20.82
CA LEU A 54 -18.81 -11.62 21.37
C LEU A 54 -18.32 -13.02 21.77
N PRO A 55 -16.99 -13.25 21.85
CA PRO A 55 -15.91 -12.31 21.54
C PRO A 55 -15.69 -12.12 20.02
N LEU A 56 -15.03 -11.04 19.64
CA LEU A 56 -14.70 -10.75 18.22
C LEU A 56 -13.49 -11.58 17.77
N PRO A 57 -13.48 -12.13 16.54
CA PRO A 57 -12.32 -12.83 16.01
C PRO A 57 -11.25 -11.86 15.47
N GLN A 58 -9.98 -12.22 15.64
CA GLN A 58 -8.82 -11.42 15.21
C GLN A 58 -8.15 -11.94 13.94
N ASN A 59 -8.49 -13.15 13.46
CA ASN A 59 -7.95 -13.72 12.22
C ASN A 59 -8.77 -13.34 10.96
N LYS A 60 -9.61 -12.30 11.04
CA LYS A 60 -10.44 -11.82 9.93
C LYS A 60 -10.37 -10.30 9.85
N LYS A 61 -10.51 -9.76 8.64
CA LYS A 61 -10.67 -8.32 8.44
C LYS A 61 -12.08 -7.92 8.84
N LEU A 62 -12.22 -7.04 9.82
CA LEU A 62 -13.51 -6.56 10.33
C LEU A 62 -13.88 -5.20 9.73
N GLU A 63 -15.15 -5.02 9.41
CA GLU A 63 -15.73 -3.76 8.94
C GLU A 63 -16.97 -3.41 9.78
N VAL A 64 -16.88 -2.29 10.48
CA VAL A 64 -17.99 -1.66 11.21
C VAL A 64 -18.86 -0.93 10.20
N TYR A 65 -20.17 -1.11 10.28
CA TYR A 65 -21.10 -0.37 9.44
C TYR A 65 -22.38 0.03 10.16
N TYR A 66 -22.92 1.19 9.80
CA TYR A 66 -24.17 1.71 10.36
C TYR A 66 -24.92 2.49 9.30
N VAL A 67 -26.20 2.76 9.59
CA VAL A 67 -27.09 3.51 8.70
C VAL A 67 -27.31 4.90 9.28
N GLN A 68 -27.16 5.92 8.44
CA GLN A 68 -27.40 7.32 8.77
C GLN A 68 -28.43 7.90 7.77
N GLY A 69 -29.29 8.81 8.24
CA GLY A 69 -30.34 9.43 7.41
C GLY A 69 -31.77 8.95 7.71
N PHE A 70 -32.76 9.69 7.21
CA PHE A 70 -34.19 9.45 7.45
C PHE A 70 -34.88 8.80 6.24
N ALA A 71 -35.70 7.78 6.49
CA ALA A 71 -36.60 7.14 5.53
C ALA A 71 -35.95 6.64 4.22
N ARG A 72 -36.11 7.38 3.10
CA ARG A 72 -35.70 6.99 1.74
C ARG A 72 -34.25 7.36 1.40
N ASP A 73 -33.59 8.15 2.26
CA ASP A 73 -32.23 8.66 2.04
C ASP A 73 -31.27 8.07 3.09
N ARG A 74 -31.20 6.73 3.13
CA ARG A 74 -30.41 5.99 4.12
C ARG A 74 -29.04 5.63 3.56
N ASP A 75 -28.02 6.31 4.07
CA ASP A 75 -26.63 6.03 3.74
C ASP A 75 -26.03 4.97 4.67
N LEU A 76 -25.29 4.04 4.07
CA LEU A 76 -24.52 3.01 4.77
C LEU A 76 -23.07 3.42 4.86
N HIS A 77 -22.60 3.72 6.07
CA HIS A 77 -21.20 4.06 6.35
C HIS A 77 -20.42 2.82 6.72
N PHE A 78 -19.15 2.74 6.32
CA PHE A 78 -18.26 1.61 6.57
C PHE A 78 -16.91 2.10 7.09
N HIS A 79 -16.42 1.48 8.16
CA HIS A 79 -15.11 1.76 8.76
C HIS A 79 -14.38 0.44 8.98
N SER A 80 -13.17 0.30 8.44
CA SER A 80 -12.29 -0.83 8.74
C SER A 80 -11.65 -0.60 10.11
N VAL A 81 -11.91 -1.50 11.05
CA VAL A 81 -11.40 -1.40 12.43
C VAL A 81 -10.85 -2.75 12.85
N TRP A 82 -9.69 -2.74 13.49
CA TRP A 82 -9.11 -3.94 14.08
C TRP A 82 -9.25 -3.89 15.60
N PHE A 83 -10.03 -4.82 16.15
CA PHE A 83 -10.26 -4.94 17.58
C PHE A 83 -9.31 -5.97 18.20
N ILE A 84 -8.42 -5.49 19.06
CA ILE A 84 -7.41 -6.30 19.76
C ILE A 84 -7.84 -6.44 21.22
N PRO A 85 -8.03 -7.64 21.78
CA PRO A 85 -8.39 -7.81 23.19
C PRO A 85 -7.34 -7.16 24.11
N VAL A 86 -7.82 -6.46 25.14
CA VAL A 86 -6.94 -5.74 26.09
C VAL A 86 -6.06 -6.72 26.86
N LEU A 87 -4.81 -6.33 27.10
CA LEU A 87 -3.83 -7.15 27.81
C LEU A 87 -4.24 -7.39 29.27
N GLY A 88 -3.99 -8.59 29.78
CA GLY A 88 -4.26 -8.97 31.17
C GLY A 88 -5.75 -9.16 31.51
N GLN A 89 -6.66 -8.98 30.56
CA GLN A 89 -8.10 -9.08 30.79
C GLN A 89 -8.70 -10.37 30.21
N PRO A 90 -9.67 -11.01 30.89
CA PRO A 90 -10.41 -12.13 30.32
C PRO A 90 -11.30 -11.67 29.16
N LEU A 91 -11.66 -12.57 28.26
CA LEU A 91 -12.51 -12.24 27.10
C LEU A 91 -13.93 -11.82 27.50
N SER A 92 -14.42 -12.26 28.67
CA SER A 92 -15.71 -11.85 29.23
C SER A 92 -15.79 -10.38 29.59
N SER A 93 -14.65 -9.69 29.76
CA SER A 93 -14.61 -8.24 29.98
C SER A 93 -15.07 -7.45 28.76
N ASN A 94 -15.03 -8.06 27.56
CA ASN A 94 -15.33 -7.41 26.28
C ASN A 94 -14.55 -6.11 26.05
N LYS A 95 -13.35 -5.98 26.63
CA LYS A 95 -12.47 -4.81 26.44
C LYS A 95 -11.52 -5.02 25.27
N TYR A 96 -11.46 -4.04 24.37
CA TYR A 96 -10.62 -4.07 23.16
C TYR A 96 -9.93 -2.72 22.95
N TYR A 97 -8.72 -2.76 22.39
CA TYR A 97 -8.17 -1.63 21.65
C TYR A 97 -8.78 -1.62 20.25
N ALA A 98 -9.23 -0.46 19.78
CA ALA A 98 -9.62 -0.28 18.38
C ALA A 98 -8.50 0.42 17.62
N VAL A 99 -8.04 -0.19 16.54
CA VAL A 99 -6.88 0.28 15.77
C VAL A 99 -7.22 0.36 14.28
N HIS A 100 -6.64 1.34 13.60
CA HIS A 100 -6.67 1.41 12.14
C HIS A 100 -5.81 0.29 11.51
N PRO A 101 -6.41 -0.63 10.74
CA PRO A 101 -5.65 -1.75 10.17
C PRO A 101 -4.83 -1.37 8.94
N PHE A 102 -5.19 -0.30 8.22
CA PHE A 102 -4.64 0.05 6.91
C PHE A 102 -4.57 1.56 6.69
N GLY A 103 -3.85 1.95 5.64
CA GLY A 103 -3.80 3.33 5.16
C GLY A 103 -2.74 4.17 5.87
N LYS A 104 -2.93 5.49 5.81
CA LYS A 104 -1.98 6.46 6.38
C LYS A 104 -1.87 6.31 7.90
N ASP A 105 -2.99 6.03 8.56
CA ASP A 105 -3.08 5.95 10.02
C ASP A 105 -2.95 4.50 10.52
N ARG A 106 -2.33 3.60 9.73
CA ARG A 106 -2.16 2.19 10.10
C ARG A 106 -1.38 2.07 11.42
N GLY A 107 -1.95 1.32 12.36
CA GLY A 107 -1.35 1.07 13.67
C GLY A 107 -1.69 2.12 14.72
N GLU A 108 -2.34 3.21 14.32
CA GLU A 108 -2.85 4.23 15.23
C GLU A 108 -4.17 3.75 15.87
N ALA A 109 -4.29 3.94 17.18
CA ALA A 109 -5.44 3.59 18.00
C ALA A 109 -6.46 4.73 18.03
N PHE A 110 -7.74 4.36 18.02
CA PHE A 110 -8.82 5.30 18.29
C PHE A 110 -8.85 5.62 19.79
N THR A 111 -9.04 6.89 20.12
CA THR A 111 -9.00 7.39 21.50
C THR A 111 -10.33 8.05 21.85
N CYS A 112 -10.90 7.69 23.01
CA CYS A 112 -12.05 8.36 23.59
C CYS A 112 -11.74 9.82 23.87
N CYS A 113 -12.69 10.71 23.60
CA CYS A 113 -12.55 12.11 23.97
C CYS A 113 -13.05 12.33 25.40
N LYS A 114 -12.64 13.44 26.02
CA LYS A 114 -13.18 13.86 27.32
C LYS A 114 -14.46 14.67 27.15
N GLU A 115 -15.15 14.91 28.27
CA GLU A 115 -16.37 15.71 28.30
C GLU A 115 -16.16 17.15 27.79
N ASP A 116 -15.02 17.77 28.11
CA ASP A 116 -14.66 19.13 27.67
C ASP A 116 -14.30 19.22 26.19
N GLU A 117 -14.10 18.08 25.52
CA GLU A 117 -13.85 17.96 24.08
C GLU A 117 -15.11 17.64 23.27
N LEU A 118 -16.27 17.47 23.92
CA LEU A 118 -17.54 17.21 23.25
C LEU A 118 -17.99 18.45 22.45
N GLU A 119 -18.44 18.20 21.23
CA GLU A 119 -19.03 19.23 20.39
C GLU A 119 -20.55 19.22 20.53
N THR A 120 -21.17 20.41 20.60
CA THR A 120 -22.62 20.55 20.62
C THR A 120 -23.14 20.95 19.24
N PHE A 121 -24.08 20.17 18.70
CA PHE A 121 -24.82 20.53 17.48
C PHE A 121 -26.29 20.18 17.65
N CYS A 122 -27.19 21.14 17.38
CA CYS A 122 -28.66 20.99 17.41
C CYS A 122 -29.22 20.18 18.61
N PHE A 123 -29.03 20.69 19.84
CA PHE A 123 -29.56 20.13 21.10
C PHE A 123 -28.99 18.75 21.52
N TYR A 124 -27.90 18.28 20.90
CA TYR A 124 -27.17 17.09 21.33
C TYR A 124 -25.66 17.34 21.38
N GLU A 125 -25.00 16.65 22.30
CA GLU A 125 -23.54 16.57 22.41
C GLU A 125 -23.05 15.32 21.68
N TYR A 126 -21.91 15.42 21.00
CA TYR A 126 -21.27 14.28 20.36
C TYR A 126 -19.74 14.38 20.45
N ALA A 127 -19.11 13.20 20.49
CA ALA A 127 -17.67 13.09 20.41
C ALA A 127 -17.20 13.38 18.97
N PRO A 128 -16.31 14.36 18.73
CA PRO A 128 -15.75 14.60 17.41
C PRO A 128 -14.91 13.40 16.94
N GLU A 129 -14.64 13.33 15.63
CA GLU A 129 -13.68 12.36 15.10
C GLU A 129 -12.25 12.81 15.49
N THR A 130 -11.74 12.24 16.59
CA THR A 130 -10.37 12.47 17.05
C THR A 130 -9.37 11.82 16.08
N GLN A 131 -8.25 12.50 15.84
CA GLN A 131 -7.15 11.89 15.08
C GLN A 131 -6.60 10.70 15.89
N PRO A 132 -6.45 9.53 15.26
CA PRO A 132 -5.93 8.35 15.95
C PRO A 132 -4.46 8.60 16.34
N GLN A 133 -4.04 7.99 17.44
CA GLN A 133 -2.72 8.19 18.07
C GLN A 133 -1.99 6.86 18.25
N PRO A 134 -0.67 6.84 18.48
CA PRO A 134 0.06 5.60 18.66
C PRO A 134 -0.53 4.80 19.82
N LEU A 135 -0.65 3.48 19.65
CA LEU A 135 -1.22 2.61 20.68
C LEU A 135 -0.34 2.64 21.94
N ASP A 136 -0.91 3.13 23.04
CA ASP A 136 -0.38 3.02 24.39
C ASP A 136 -1.26 2.04 25.19
N PRO A 137 -0.75 0.85 25.53
CA PRO A 137 -1.52 -0.18 26.23
C PRO A 137 -2.03 0.25 27.61
N HIS A 138 -1.37 1.23 28.23
CA HIS A 138 -1.72 1.76 29.55
C HIS A 138 -2.68 2.94 29.49
N ASN A 139 -2.94 3.50 28.30
CA ASN A 139 -3.90 4.59 28.14
C ASN A 139 -5.33 4.06 28.20
N GLU A 140 -6.04 4.38 29.28
CA GLU A 140 -7.44 3.95 29.49
C GLU A 140 -8.40 4.52 28.45
N TYR A 141 -8.12 5.67 27.85
CA TYR A 141 -8.93 6.26 26.79
C TYR A 141 -8.81 5.53 25.44
N GLN A 142 -7.81 4.66 25.27
CA GLN A 142 -7.69 3.79 24.09
C GLN A 142 -8.35 2.42 24.30
N GLN A 143 -8.86 2.15 25.51
CA GLN A 143 -9.54 0.91 25.84
C GLN A 143 -11.06 1.11 25.75
N LEU A 144 -11.71 0.23 25.00
CA LEU A 144 -13.13 0.30 24.69
C LEU A 144 -13.85 -0.95 25.19
N GLU A 145 -14.97 -0.78 25.87
CA GLU A 145 -15.83 -1.89 26.28
C GLU A 145 -16.96 -2.07 25.25
N LEU A 146 -17.05 -3.27 24.68
CA LEU A 146 -18.08 -3.62 23.71
C LEU A 146 -19.25 -4.31 24.39
N SER A 147 -20.46 -3.85 24.11
CA SER A 147 -21.71 -4.46 24.57
C SER A 147 -22.66 -4.73 23.41
N LEU A 148 -23.59 -5.67 23.60
CA LEU A 148 -24.64 -5.96 22.63
C LEU A 148 -25.76 -4.93 22.78
N HIS A 149 -26.19 -4.31 21.67
CA HIS A 149 -27.19 -3.25 21.66
C HIS A 149 -28.55 -3.69 21.08
N GLY A 150 -29.65 -3.50 21.84
CA GLY A 150 -31.03 -3.70 21.39
C GLY A 150 -31.95 -4.32 22.47
N ARG A 151 -33.28 -4.10 22.37
CA ARG A 151 -34.27 -4.63 23.35
C ARG A 151 -34.51 -6.14 23.28
N TYR A 152 -34.20 -6.78 22.15
CA TYR A 152 -34.45 -8.20 21.93
C TYR A 152 -33.21 -8.87 21.33
N LEU A 153 -32.56 -9.75 22.09
CA LEU A 153 -31.58 -10.68 21.55
C LEU A 153 -32.33 -11.70 20.69
N THR A 154 -32.09 -11.69 19.38
CA THR A 154 -32.67 -12.73 18.52
C THR A 154 -31.97 -14.07 18.81
N PRO A 155 -32.57 -15.23 18.47
CA PRO A 155 -31.87 -16.53 18.54
C PRO A 155 -30.52 -16.54 17.79
N TRP A 156 -30.36 -15.62 16.82
CA TRP A 156 -29.17 -15.46 15.99
C TRP A 156 -28.13 -14.49 16.57
N GLY A 157 -28.38 -13.89 17.74
CA GLY A 157 -27.53 -12.88 18.41
C GLY A 157 -28.10 -11.47 18.36
N SER A 158 -27.28 -10.48 18.73
CA SER A 158 -27.64 -9.07 18.57
C SER A 158 -27.41 -8.62 17.14
N GLU A 159 -28.30 -7.78 16.61
CA GLU A 159 -28.05 -7.14 15.32
C GLU A 159 -27.06 -5.99 15.43
N LYS A 160 -26.81 -5.46 16.62
CA LYS A 160 -26.03 -4.24 16.84
C LYS A 160 -25.13 -4.33 18.06
N PHE A 161 -24.05 -3.57 18.03
CA PHE A 161 -23.11 -3.38 19.12
C PHE A 161 -23.13 -1.92 19.55
N LYS A 162 -22.80 -1.70 20.82
CA LYS A 162 -22.50 -0.39 21.41
C LYS A 162 -21.09 -0.46 21.98
N VAL A 163 -20.43 0.68 21.99
CA VAL A 163 -19.12 0.86 22.61
C VAL A 163 -19.24 1.91 23.69
N ASP A 164 -18.64 1.62 24.82
CA ASP A 164 -18.45 2.56 25.93
C ASP A 164 -16.94 2.71 26.19
N SER A 165 -16.53 3.89 26.68
CA SER A 165 -15.16 4.12 27.13
C SER A 165 -14.91 3.33 28.41
N VAL A 166 -13.69 2.79 28.57
CA VAL A 166 -13.26 2.24 29.86
C VAL A 166 -12.90 3.37 30.84
N ALA A 167 -12.38 4.50 30.34
CA ALA A 167 -12.14 5.69 31.13
C ALA A 167 -13.48 6.28 31.63
N PRO A 168 -13.66 6.55 32.94
CA PRO A 168 -14.94 6.98 33.52
C PRO A 168 -15.52 8.28 32.95
N ASP A 169 -14.66 9.20 32.52
CA ASP A 169 -14.99 10.49 31.92
C ASP A 169 -14.82 10.50 30.38
N GLY A 170 -14.55 9.35 29.79
CA GLY A 170 -14.30 9.22 28.36
C GLY A 170 -15.57 8.91 27.57
N PHE A 171 -15.64 9.46 26.35
CA PHE A 171 -16.69 9.20 25.39
C PHE A 171 -16.12 8.50 24.16
N ALA A 172 -16.74 7.40 23.76
CA ALA A 172 -16.27 6.60 22.63
C ALA A 172 -16.21 7.41 21.32
N PRO A 173 -15.24 7.15 20.42
CA PRO A 173 -15.09 7.86 19.16
C PRO A 173 -16.39 7.92 18.35
N GLY A 174 -16.69 9.06 17.72
CA GLY A 174 -18.04 9.35 17.18
C GLY A 174 -18.68 8.26 16.31
N PHE A 175 -17.92 7.57 15.45
CA PHE A 175 -18.47 6.48 14.62
C PHE A 175 -18.73 5.17 15.40
N LEU A 176 -18.03 4.94 16.52
CA LEU A 176 -18.20 3.80 17.43
C LEU A 176 -19.20 4.09 18.55
N GLY A 177 -19.27 5.33 19.03
CA GLY A 177 -20.11 5.79 20.14
C GLY A 177 -21.57 6.12 19.78
N ARG A 178 -22.08 5.63 18.65
CA ARG A 178 -23.42 6.00 18.17
C ARG A 178 -24.54 5.40 19.02
N ASN A 179 -25.47 6.24 19.47
CA ASN A 179 -26.64 5.84 20.27
C ASN A 179 -27.50 4.73 19.64
N GLY A 180 -27.59 4.71 18.30
CA GLY A 180 -28.37 3.70 17.57
C GLY A 180 -27.67 2.35 17.39
N GLY A 181 -26.43 2.21 17.86
CA GLY A 181 -25.55 1.06 17.66
C GLY A 181 -25.10 0.86 16.22
N TRP A 182 -24.06 0.04 16.04
CA TRP A 182 -23.50 -0.31 14.73
C TRP A 182 -23.43 -1.83 14.54
N LYS A 183 -23.15 -2.27 13.31
CA LYS A 183 -23.10 -3.69 12.92
C LYS A 183 -21.69 -4.06 12.45
N LEU A 184 -21.35 -5.36 12.50
CA LEU A 184 -20.06 -5.87 12.04
C LEU A 184 -20.21 -6.90 10.94
N THR A 185 -19.39 -6.76 9.91
CA THR A 185 -19.07 -7.82 8.95
C THR A 185 -17.61 -8.19 9.01
N PHE A 186 -17.27 -9.38 8.55
CA PHE A 186 -15.88 -9.78 8.34
C PHE A 186 -15.64 -10.36 6.95
N SER A 187 -14.38 -10.32 6.54
CA SER A 187 -13.89 -10.91 5.30
C SER A 187 -12.54 -11.61 5.49
N GLU A 188 -12.24 -12.53 4.58
CA GLU A 188 -10.93 -13.18 4.52
C GLU A 188 -9.86 -12.23 4.00
N SER A 189 -8.66 -12.31 4.56
CA SER A 189 -7.51 -11.55 4.10
C SER A 189 -6.21 -12.27 4.48
N PRO A 190 -5.21 -12.33 3.58
CA PRO A 190 -3.92 -12.97 3.87
C PRO A 190 -3.16 -12.27 5.00
N TRP A 191 -3.49 -11.02 5.30
CA TRP A 191 -2.82 -10.21 6.33
C TRP A 191 -3.19 -10.60 7.77
N PHE A 192 -4.32 -11.29 7.94
CA PHE A 192 -4.84 -11.75 9.23
C PHE A 192 -4.67 -13.26 9.46
N GLU A 193 -3.90 -13.93 8.62
CA GLU A 193 -3.65 -15.37 8.80
C GLU A 193 -2.92 -15.64 10.11
N LEU A 194 -3.51 -16.52 10.91
CA LEU A 194 -3.04 -16.91 12.23
C LEU A 194 -3.05 -18.43 12.33
N GLY A 195 -1.97 -19.01 12.84
CA GLY A 195 -1.90 -20.41 13.22
C GLY A 195 -2.28 -20.63 14.69
N GLN A 196 -2.18 -21.88 15.14
CA GLN A 196 -2.31 -22.21 16.55
C GLN A 196 -1.05 -21.82 17.32
N ALA A 197 -1.24 -21.26 18.51
CA ALA A 197 -0.23 -20.84 19.47
C ALA A 197 -0.79 -20.97 20.89
N ASP A 198 -0.38 -22.01 21.61
CA ASP A 198 -0.96 -22.34 22.92
C ASP A 198 -0.24 -21.71 24.12
N GLY A 199 0.87 -21.01 23.87
CA GLY A 199 1.77 -20.49 24.89
C GLY A 199 2.94 -21.44 25.13
N VAL A 200 3.43 -21.50 26.38
CA VAL A 200 4.50 -22.44 26.80
C VAL A 200 3.91 -23.81 27.07
N ASP A 201 4.55 -24.83 26.53
CA ASP A 201 4.38 -26.22 26.99
C ASP A 201 5.38 -26.47 28.13
N ALA A 202 4.88 -26.45 29.37
CA ALA A 202 5.72 -26.58 30.56
C ALA A 202 6.37 -27.97 30.67
N ALA A 203 5.68 -29.03 30.23
CA ALA A 203 6.21 -30.39 30.26
C ALA A 203 7.34 -30.54 29.23
N LEU A 204 7.12 -30.04 28.01
CA LEU A 204 8.13 -30.09 26.96
C LEU A 204 9.36 -29.23 27.31
N ARG A 205 9.17 -28.03 27.87
CA ARG A 205 10.27 -27.16 28.33
C ARG A 205 11.11 -27.80 29.44
N ALA A 206 10.48 -28.61 30.31
CA ALA A 206 11.14 -29.30 31.42
C ALA A 206 11.89 -30.58 30.98
N HIS A 207 11.46 -31.23 29.90
CA HIS A 207 12.11 -32.45 29.40
C HIS A 207 13.44 -32.20 28.67
N HIS A 208 13.71 -30.95 28.27
CA HIS A 208 14.89 -30.53 27.49
C HIS A 208 15.04 -31.26 26.14
N PRO A 209 15.82 -30.71 25.18
CA PRO A 209 16.10 -31.41 23.92
C PRO A 209 16.92 -32.69 24.16
N ASP A 210 16.72 -33.70 23.31
CA ASP A 210 17.48 -34.94 23.36
C ASP A 210 19.00 -34.66 23.25
N PHE A 211 19.76 -35.25 24.18
CA PHE A 211 21.21 -35.10 24.27
C PHE A 211 21.97 -36.23 23.54
N ASN A 212 21.26 -37.11 22.82
CA ASN A 212 21.86 -38.21 22.07
C ASN A 212 22.23 -37.82 20.62
N PHE A 213 23.21 -36.92 20.47
CA PHE A 213 23.72 -36.53 19.16
C PHE A 213 25.26 -36.64 19.07
N PRO A 214 25.85 -36.83 17.87
CA PRO A 214 27.29 -37.01 17.73
C PRO A 214 28.08 -35.79 18.19
N LEU A 215 29.21 -35.99 18.90
CA LEU A 215 30.12 -34.92 19.37
C LEU A 215 30.65 -33.99 18.26
N ALA A 216 30.69 -34.44 17.00
CA ALA A 216 31.02 -33.60 15.86
C ALA A 216 29.99 -32.46 15.63
N THR A 217 28.82 -32.57 16.25
CA THR A 217 27.72 -31.61 16.12
C THR A 217 27.88 -30.54 17.19
N LYS A 218 28.17 -29.30 16.76
CA LYS A 218 28.37 -28.16 17.67
C LYS A 218 27.07 -27.64 18.28
N LYS A 219 25.92 -27.85 17.62
CA LYS A 219 24.59 -27.42 18.08
C LYS A 219 23.53 -28.48 17.85
N SER A 220 22.72 -28.82 18.85
CA SER A 220 21.59 -29.74 18.68
C SER A 220 20.49 -29.12 17.81
N LYS A 221 19.58 -29.97 17.33
CA LYS A 221 18.36 -29.49 16.67
C LYS A 221 17.53 -28.66 17.68
N PRO A 222 17.01 -27.49 17.27
CA PRO A 222 16.15 -26.68 18.13
C PRO A 222 14.77 -27.33 18.30
N VAL A 223 14.24 -27.27 19.52
CA VAL A 223 12.89 -27.72 19.89
C VAL A 223 12.07 -26.51 20.30
N VAL A 224 10.94 -26.26 19.64
CA VAL A 224 10.02 -25.16 19.99
C VAL A 224 9.19 -25.61 21.20
N VAL A 225 9.39 -24.94 22.34
CA VAL A 225 8.71 -25.22 23.62
C VAL A 225 7.67 -24.17 23.99
N GLY A 226 7.60 -23.07 23.24
CA GLY A 226 6.55 -22.07 23.39
C GLY A 226 6.26 -21.32 22.10
N LYS A 227 5.00 -20.93 21.92
CA LYS A 227 4.56 -20.17 20.74
C LYS A 227 3.48 -19.15 21.08
N TRP A 228 3.62 -17.94 20.55
CA TRP A 228 2.70 -16.82 20.70
C TRP A 228 2.58 -15.99 19.42
N TYR A 229 1.58 -15.13 19.37
CA TYR A 229 1.49 -14.03 18.41
C TYR A 229 1.61 -12.68 19.10
N CYS A 230 2.29 -11.74 18.45
CA CYS A 230 2.41 -10.34 18.87
C CYS A 230 1.78 -9.46 17.78
N PRO A 231 0.69 -8.74 18.08
CA PRO A 231 0.13 -7.73 17.17
C PRO A 231 1.21 -6.73 16.74
N PHE A 232 1.22 -6.34 15.45
CA PHE A 232 2.28 -5.48 14.90
C PHE A 232 2.36 -4.10 15.57
N VAL A 233 1.27 -3.61 16.15
CA VAL A 233 1.24 -2.36 16.94
C VAL A 233 2.21 -2.34 18.12
N PHE A 234 2.64 -3.50 18.62
CA PHE A 234 3.64 -3.62 19.68
C PHE A 234 5.08 -3.73 19.16
N ILE A 235 5.29 -3.70 17.84
CA ILE A 235 6.58 -3.94 17.18
C ILE A 235 6.81 -2.87 16.09
N LYS A 236 7.86 -2.06 16.23
CA LYS A 236 8.24 -1.01 15.28
C LYS A 236 9.45 -1.46 14.46
N GLU A 237 9.32 -1.55 13.13
CA GLU A 237 10.48 -1.79 12.24
C GLU A 237 11.13 -0.46 11.86
N GLY A 238 12.46 -0.37 12.01
CA GLY A 238 13.25 0.80 11.65
C GLY A 238 13.56 0.90 10.15
N THR A 239 14.17 2.03 9.75
CA THR A 239 14.58 2.33 8.37
C THR A 239 15.87 1.61 7.95
N PRO A 240 16.10 1.37 6.65
CA PRO A 240 15.32 1.86 5.51
C PRO A 240 14.20 0.90 5.07
N LYS A 241 12.97 1.42 5.02
CA LYS A 241 11.83 0.72 4.44
C LYS A 241 12.01 0.70 2.93
N THR A 242 12.31 -0.45 2.35
CA THR A 242 12.18 -0.62 0.90
C THR A 242 10.70 -0.51 0.52
N MET A 243 10.39 -0.24 -0.77
CA MET A 243 8.98 -0.32 -1.25
C MET A 243 8.31 -1.67 -0.90
N LYS A 244 9.09 -2.75 -0.75
CA LYS A 244 8.57 -4.06 -0.30
C LYS A 244 8.15 -4.06 1.17
N ASP A 245 8.81 -3.30 2.02
CA ASP A 245 8.54 -3.22 3.46
C ASP A 245 7.31 -2.35 3.74
N GLU A 246 7.08 -1.30 2.94
CA GLU A 246 5.82 -0.54 2.97
C GLU A 246 4.61 -1.38 2.57
N MET A 247 4.79 -2.43 1.77
CA MET A 247 3.73 -3.35 1.35
C MET A 247 3.45 -4.48 2.35
N ARG A 248 4.27 -4.64 3.42
CA ARG A 248 4.06 -5.67 4.46
C ARG A 248 2.95 -5.24 5.42
N ASN A 249 1.71 -5.63 5.09
CA ASN A 249 0.52 -5.39 5.91
C ASN A 249 0.25 -6.50 6.95
N TYR A 250 1.25 -7.27 7.37
CA TYR A 250 1.03 -8.32 8.36
C TYR A 250 0.53 -7.75 9.69
N MET A 251 -0.49 -8.39 10.24
CA MET A 251 -1.11 -7.94 11.48
C MET A 251 -0.44 -8.54 12.73
N PHE A 252 0.33 -9.62 12.56
CA PHE A 252 0.92 -10.37 13.68
C PHE A 252 2.32 -10.86 13.36
N TYR A 253 3.18 -10.83 14.38
CA TYR A 253 4.46 -11.53 14.40
C TYR A 253 4.31 -12.82 15.20
N GLU A 254 4.87 -13.91 14.68
CA GLU A 254 5.02 -15.17 15.40
C GLU A 254 6.24 -15.09 16.32
N MET A 255 6.05 -15.39 17.59
CA MET A 255 7.09 -15.49 18.61
C MET A 255 7.23 -16.95 19.03
N THR A 256 8.43 -17.51 18.90
CA THR A 256 8.76 -18.86 19.38
C THR A 256 9.79 -18.81 20.50
N LEU A 257 9.65 -19.71 21.46
CA LEU A 257 10.68 -20.05 22.44
C LEU A 257 11.26 -21.42 22.05
N GLU A 258 12.54 -21.45 21.72
CA GLU A 258 13.27 -22.63 21.25
C GLU A 258 14.34 -23.03 22.26
N GLN A 259 14.51 -24.33 22.48
CA GLN A 259 15.58 -24.91 23.29
C GLN A 259 16.55 -25.70 22.40
N ASN A 260 17.85 -25.52 22.59
CA ASN A 260 18.89 -26.34 21.98
C ASN A 260 20.15 -26.42 22.85
N TRP A 261 20.98 -27.43 22.62
CA TRP A 261 22.30 -27.57 23.23
C TRP A 261 23.37 -26.95 22.33
N GLU A 262 24.24 -26.13 22.91
CA GLU A 262 25.39 -25.52 22.21
C GLU A 262 26.70 -25.86 22.90
N LEU A 263 27.70 -26.27 22.12
CA LEU A 263 29.03 -26.66 22.60
C LEU A 263 29.79 -25.43 23.11
N ILE A 264 30.25 -25.48 24.35
CA ILE A 264 31.04 -24.41 25.00
C ILE A 264 32.52 -24.79 25.18
N CYS A 265 32.84 -26.09 25.23
CA CYS A 265 34.21 -26.57 25.40
C CYS A 265 34.38 -27.92 24.72
N GLU A 266 35.43 -28.08 23.92
CA GLU A 266 35.84 -29.34 23.33
C GLU A 266 37.27 -29.67 23.73
N LYS A 267 37.52 -30.92 24.13
CA LYS A 267 38.84 -31.42 24.50
C LYS A 267 39.09 -32.77 23.86
N GLU A 268 40.28 -32.94 23.30
CA GLU A 268 40.76 -34.22 22.79
C GLU A 268 41.92 -34.72 23.65
N HIS A 269 41.94 -36.01 23.94
CA HIS A 269 42.96 -36.61 24.77
C HIS A 269 44.21 -36.94 23.95
N ASN A 270 45.29 -36.19 24.16
CA ASN A 270 46.61 -36.55 23.65
C ASN A 270 47.26 -37.56 24.61
N SER A 271 47.75 -38.68 24.08
CA SER A 271 48.09 -39.94 24.76
C SER A 271 49.19 -39.93 25.83
N ASN A 272 49.52 -38.82 26.48
CA ASN A 272 50.69 -38.71 27.37
C ASN A 272 50.45 -38.11 28.78
N GLY A 273 49.26 -38.30 29.39
CA GLY A 273 49.08 -37.95 30.80
C GLY A 273 47.88 -38.64 31.43
N GLY A 274 48.12 -39.46 32.46
CA GLY A 274 47.10 -40.22 33.20
C GLY A 274 46.17 -39.36 34.07
N GLY A 275 45.44 -38.44 33.46
CA GLY A 275 44.39 -37.64 34.12
C GLY A 275 43.00 -38.17 33.77
N SER A 276 42.29 -38.72 34.76
CA SER A 276 40.86 -39.12 34.63
C SER A 276 39.92 -37.90 34.56
N CYS A 277 40.42 -36.71 34.90
CA CYS A 277 39.61 -35.49 35.04
C CYS A 277 39.76 -34.54 33.84
N VAL A 278 38.63 -34.01 33.35
CA VAL A 278 38.56 -32.97 32.32
C VAL A 278 38.14 -31.65 32.97
N VAL A 279 39.05 -30.68 32.99
CA VAL A 279 38.74 -29.31 33.46
C VAL A 279 38.04 -28.54 32.34
N VAL A 280 36.82 -28.07 32.55
CA VAL A 280 36.10 -27.15 31.67
C VAL A 280 36.32 -25.74 32.17
N ASP A 281 36.81 -24.86 31.30
CA ASP A 281 36.94 -23.43 31.56
C ASP A 281 36.54 -22.69 30.29
N ALA A 282 35.30 -22.22 30.24
CA ALA A 282 34.73 -21.56 29.07
C ALA A 282 33.99 -20.29 29.48
N VAL A 283 34.05 -19.26 28.64
CA VAL A 283 33.29 -18.03 28.81
C VAL A 283 32.07 -18.09 27.90
N VAL A 284 30.88 -17.90 28.46
CA VAL A 284 29.60 -17.98 27.75
C VAL A 284 28.88 -16.64 27.90
N GLN A 285 28.30 -16.13 26.82
CA GLN A 285 27.45 -14.93 26.89
C GLN A 285 26.09 -15.29 27.51
N ASN A 286 25.69 -14.59 28.57
CA ASN A 286 24.46 -14.83 29.32
C ASN A 286 23.20 -14.32 28.59
N GLU A 287 23.35 -13.27 27.77
CA GLU A 287 22.28 -12.68 26.97
C GLU A 287 22.88 -12.14 25.67
N THR A 288 22.32 -12.57 24.55
CA THR A 288 22.68 -12.10 23.20
C THR A 288 21.42 -11.73 22.47
N VAL A 289 21.40 -10.57 21.80
CA VAL A 289 20.30 -10.16 20.95
C VAL A 289 20.80 -10.09 19.52
N ALA A 290 20.01 -10.55 18.56
CA ALA A 290 20.34 -10.46 17.14
C ALA A 290 19.16 -9.91 16.35
N VAL A 291 19.43 -9.02 15.41
CA VAL A 291 18.46 -8.43 14.48
C VAL A 291 18.96 -8.68 13.07
N GLY A 292 18.12 -9.25 12.19
CA GLY A 292 18.53 -9.60 10.83
C GLY A 292 19.54 -10.75 10.73
N GLY A 293 19.92 -11.38 11.85
CA GLY A 293 20.96 -12.42 11.91
C GLY A 293 22.28 -11.92 12.51
N GLU A 294 22.45 -10.61 12.65
CA GLU A 294 23.64 -9.96 13.20
C GLU A 294 23.41 -9.50 14.65
N GLU A 295 24.48 -9.45 15.45
CA GLU A 295 24.42 -9.08 16.87
C GLU A 295 23.96 -7.63 17.06
N ALA A 296 22.95 -7.43 17.89
CA ALA A 296 22.30 -6.15 18.08
C ALA A 296 22.61 -5.56 19.46
N VAL A 297 22.80 -4.24 19.49
CA VAL A 297 22.98 -3.45 20.70
C VAL A 297 21.64 -2.83 21.08
N VAL A 298 21.34 -2.85 22.38
CA VAL A 298 20.21 -2.10 22.95
C VAL A 298 20.58 -0.64 23.00
N ASP A 299 19.79 0.25 22.39
CA ASP A 299 19.96 1.68 22.63
C ASP A 299 19.12 2.13 23.83
N ASP A 300 19.75 2.13 25.00
CA ASP A 300 19.16 2.59 26.27
C ASP A 300 18.76 4.08 26.26
N LYS A 301 19.17 4.88 25.26
CA LYS A 301 18.86 6.31 25.17
C LYS A 301 17.45 6.63 24.63
N PHE A 302 16.70 5.63 24.12
CA PHE A 302 15.41 5.85 23.44
C PHE A 302 14.22 5.11 24.08
N VAL A 303 14.03 5.24 25.39
CA VAL A 303 12.82 4.73 26.09
C VAL A 303 11.66 5.75 26.09
N ALA A 304 11.81 6.90 25.41
CA ALA A 304 10.89 8.03 25.51
C ALA A 304 9.42 7.72 25.13
N ASP A 305 9.17 6.69 24.30
CA ASP A 305 7.84 6.33 23.80
C ASP A 305 7.36 4.93 24.24
N GLY A 306 7.89 4.38 25.33
CA GLY A 306 7.48 3.03 25.81
C GLY A 306 7.88 1.88 24.88
N VAL A 307 8.87 2.10 24.02
CA VAL A 307 9.44 1.12 23.07
C VAL A 307 10.95 1.02 23.32
N LEU A 308 11.47 -0.21 23.38
CA LEU A 308 12.90 -0.50 23.48
C LEU A 308 13.44 -0.86 22.10
N TRP A 309 14.45 -0.10 21.63
CA TRP A 309 15.05 -0.29 20.32
C TRP A 309 16.32 -1.15 20.38
N PHE A 310 16.38 -2.11 19.45
CA PHE A 310 17.54 -2.96 19.19
C PHE A 310 18.09 -2.60 17.81
N ARG A 311 19.37 -2.28 17.73
CA ARG A 311 20.06 -1.91 16.48
C ARG A 311 21.16 -2.88 16.17
N SER A 312 21.24 -3.29 14.92
CA SER A 312 22.36 -4.04 14.37
C SER A 312 22.92 -3.30 13.16
N MET A 313 24.24 -3.39 12.98
CA MET A 313 24.93 -2.88 11.79
C MET A 313 25.38 -4.09 10.98
N ASN A 314 24.94 -4.18 9.73
CA ASN A 314 25.41 -5.23 8.84
C ASN A 314 26.80 -4.88 8.29
N SER A 315 27.46 -5.85 7.64
CA SER A 315 28.78 -5.68 6.99
C SER A 315 28.83 -4.54 5.96
N ASP A 316 27.67 -4.17 5.41
CA ASP A 316 27.51 -3.15 4.36
C ASP A 316 27.17 -1.76 4.93
N GLU A 317 27.37 -1.53 6.24
CA GLU A 317 27.03 -0.30 6.98
C GLU A 317 25.54 0.09 6.99
N GLU A 318 24.65 -0.80 6.53
CA GLU A 318 23.21 -0.62 6.67
C GLU A 318 22.75 -0.93 8.10
N GLU A 319 22.16 0.06 8.76
CA GLU A 319 21.56 -0.09 10.09
C GLU A 319 20.21 -0.80 9.97
N THR A 320 20.05 -1.95 10.64
CA THR A 320 18.75 -2.60 10.84
C THR A 320 18.31 -2.41 12.29
N SER A 321 17.12 -1.85 12.51
CA SER A 321 16.61 -1.65 13.86
C SER A 321 15.18 -2.17 14.04
N ILE A 322 14.91 -2.70 15.23
CA ILE A 322 13.58 -3.15 15.65
C ILE A 322 13.27 -2.63 17.04
N GLY A 323 12.09 -2.04 17.20
CA GLY A 323 11.55 -1.57 18.46
C GLY A 323 10.52 -2.56 18.98
N LEU A 324 10.67 -2.99 20.23
CA LEU A 324 9.65 -3.79 20.93
C LEU A 324 9.01 -2.94 22.02
N SER A 325 7.68 -2.97 22.13
CA SER A 325 7.01 -2.30 23.25
C SER A 325 7.45 -2.90 24.59
N LEU A 326 7.44 -2.09 25.65
CA LEU A 326 7.79 -2.56 26.99
C LEU A 326 6.91 -3.74 27.43
N ALA A 327 5.63 -3.74 27.08
CA ALA A 327 4.70 -4.86 27.32
C ALA A 327 5.22 -6.20 26.78
N VAL A 328 5.92 -6.20 25.63
CA VAL A 328 6.51 -7.41 25.04
C VAL A 328 7.83 -7.77 25.74
N VAL A 329 8.69 -6.77 26.00
CA VAL A 329 10.00 -6.97 26.63
C VAL A 329 9.87 -7.47 28.08
N GLU A 330 8.96 -6.89 28.86
CA GLU A 330 8.68 -7.30 30.23
C GLU A 330 8.14 -8.72 30.29
N ARG A 331 7.22 -9.08 29.39
CA ARG A 331 6.74 -10.46 29.25
C ARG A 331 7.89 -11.43 28.95
N ILE A 332 8.83 -11.05 28.09
CA ILE A 332 10.01 -11.88 27.80
C ILE A 332 10.83 -12.13 29.05
N LYS A 333 11.17 -11.05 29.79
CA LYS A 333 12.01 -11.14 30.98
C LYS A 333 11.35 -12.00 32.04
N TRP A 334 10.07 -11.76 32.30
CA TRP A 334 9.29 -12.52 33.28
C TRP A 334 9.25 -14.03 32.97
N GLU A 335 9.11 -14.41 31.68
CA GLU A 335 9.15 -15.83 31.27
C GLU A 335 10.49 -16.53 31.50
N GLN A 336 11.59 -15.78 31.56
CA GLN A 336 12.91 -16.34 31.86
C GLN A 336 13.19 -16.33 33.37
N GLU A 337 12.85 -15.25 34.05
CA GLU A 337 13.05 -15.12 35.51
C GLU A 337 12.27 -16.19 36.29
N ARG A 338 11.07 -16.56 35.84
CA ARG A 338 10.25 -17.58 36.51
C ARG A 338 10.86 -19.00 36.49
N VAL A 339 11.80 -19.27 35.58
CA VAL A 339 12.52 -20.56 35.51
C VAL A 339 13.93 -20.46 36.09
N GLY A 340 14.22 -19.39 36.83
CA GLY A 340 15.48 -19.21 37.55
C GLY A 340 16.59 -18.54 36.74
N TRP A 341 16.30 -17.98 35.56
CA TRP A 341 17.27 -17.15 34.87
C TRP A 341 17.42 -15.81 35.58
N VAL A 342 18.65 -15.42 35.93
CA VAL A 342 18.94 -14.17 36.64
C VAL A 342 19.74 -13.25 35.74
N LYS A 343 19.23 -12.04 35.49
CA LYS A 343 19.98 -11.01 34.78
C LYS A 343 21.20 -10.60 35.60
N ARG A 344 22.39 -10.98 35.14
CA ARG A 344 23.67 -10.54 35.72
C ARG A 344 24.10 -9.21 35.12
N LYS A 345 24.85 -8.40 35.90
CA LYS A 345 25.45 -7.15 35.41
C LYS A 345 26.50 -7.41 34.34
N GLU A 346 27.23 -8.52 34.47
CA GLU A 346 28.21 -8.98 33.49
C GLU A 346 27.51 -9.78 32.39
N LYS A 347 27.79 -9.43 31.13
CA LYS A 347 27.26 -10.13 29.93
C LYS A 347 27.90 -11.50 29.73
N GLU A 348 29.09 -11.71 30.30
CA GLU A 348 29.86 -12.94 30.18
C GLU A 348 29.87 -13.71 31.50
N VAL A 349 29.70 -15.03 31.42
CA VAL A 349 29.73 -15.94 32.56
C VAL A 349 30.79 -16.99 32.29
N ARG A 350 31.76 -17.10 33.21
CA ARG A 350 32.78 -18.14 33.17
C ARG A 350 32.24 -19.42 33.80
N VAL A 351 32.20 -20.49 33.01
CA VAL A 351 31.82 -21.85 33.45
C VAL A 351 33.10 -22.60 33.77
N GLN A 352 33.34 -22.82 35.05
CA GLN A 352 34.44 -23.66 35.54
C GLN A 352 33.89 -24.91 36.21
N ARG A 353 34.22 -26.09 35.66
CA ARG A 353 33.85 -27.40 36.21
C ARG A 353 34.97 -28.41 35.97
N THR A 354 35.03 -29.45 36.80
CA THR A 354 35.93 -30.58 36.57
C THR A 354 35.06 -31.83 36.48
N GLU A 355 35.11 -32.51 35.35
CA GLU A 355 34.33 -33.73 35.09
C GLU A 355 35.25 -34.95 35.19
N GLU A 356 34.85 -35.97 35.95
CA GLU A 356 35.61 -37.21 36.10
C GLU A 356 35.09 -38.29 35.15
N CYS A 357 36.00 -38.92 34.39
CA CYS A 357 35.63 -40.02 33.52
C CYS A 357 35.58 -41.32 34.32
N GLY A 358 34.37 -41.76 34.70
CA GLY A 358 34.14 -42.99 35.48
C GLY A 358 34.33 -44.32 34.73
N GLY A 359 34.80 -44.30 33.48
CA GLY A 359 35.02 -45.48 32.65
C GLY A 359 36.46 -46.01 32.75
N SER A 360 36.62 -47.33 32.87
CA SER A 360 37.94 -48.01 32.95
C SER A 360 38.80 -47.92 31.67
N LEU A 361 38.26 -47.39 30.57
CA LEU A 361 38.87 -47.38 29.23
C LEU A 361 39.46 -46.04 28.78
N GLY A 362 39.48 -45.01 29.64
CA GLY A 362 39.94 -43.67 29.27
C GLY A 362 39.02 -42.97 28.24
N TRP A 363 39.21 -41.67 28.05
CA TRP A 363 38.39 -40.87 27.13
C TRP A 363 39.21 -40.42 25.91
N LYS A 364 38.56 -40.29 24.74
CA LYS A 364 39.21 -39.82 23.50
C LYS A 364 38.85 -38.38 23.16
N ARG A 365 37.56 -38.04 23.27
CA ARG A 365 37.00 -36.72 23.00
C ARG A 365 35.95 -36.39 24.04
N PHE A 366 35.92 -35.14 24.47
CA PHE A 366 34.99 -34.61 25.45
C PHE A 366 34.39 -33.32 24.91
N GLY A 367 33.06 -33.18 25.01
CA GLY A 367 32.34 -31.96 24.67
C GLY A 367 31.44 -31.54 25.83
N CYS A 368 31.56 -30.30 26.28
CA CYS A 368 30.65 -29.70 27.25
C CYS A 368 29.68 -28.77 26.52
N TYR A 369 28.40 -28.92 26.82
CA TYR A 369 27.32 -28.18 26.16
C TYR A 369 26.51 -27.41 27.20
N VAL A 370 25.97 -26.27 26.80
CA VAL A 370 25.01 -25.49 27.59
C VAL A 370 23.64 -25.50 26.91
N LEU A 371 22.57 -25.53 27.71
CA LEU A 371 21.22 -25.35 27.19
C LEU A 371 21.00 -23.86 26.89
N ILE A 372 20.60 -23.56 25.66
CA ILE A 372 20.25 -22.22 25.22
C ILE A 372 18.75 -22.15 24.99
N GLU A 373 18.14 -21.09 25.52
CA GLU A 373 16.77 -20.72 25.20
C GLU A 373 16.76 -19.50 24.28
N ARG A 374 16.35 -19.71 23.03
CA ARG A 374 16.26 -18.66 22.02
C ARG A 374 14.81 -18.22 21.85
N LYS A 375 14.57 -16.92 21.96
CA LYS A 375 13.30 -16.31 21.56
C LYS A 375 13.43 -15.72 20.16
N ALA A 376 12.62 -16.19 19.22
CA ALA A 376 12.67 -15.74 17.83
C ALA A 376 11.37 -15.07 17.43
N TYR A 377 11.49 -13.87 16.86
CA TYR A 377 10.39 -13.19 16.17
C TYR A 377 10.49 -13.48 14.69
N THR A 378 9.42 -13.98 14.09
CA THR A 378 9.31 -14.12 12.65
C THR A 378 8.02 -13.48 12.18
N ASN A 379 8.07 -12.80 11.04
CA ASN A 379 6.84 -12.39 10.38
C ASN A 379 6.09 -13.64 9.90
N SER A 380 4.76 -13.59 9.81
CA SER A 380 4.00 -14.77 9.38
C SER A 380 4.49 -15.24 8.00
N LYS A 381 4.87 -16.53 7.94
CA LYS A 381 5.71 -17.09 6.87
C LYS A 381 5.06 -16.97 5.50
N GLU A 382 5.80 -16.42 4.53
CA GLU A 382 5.52 -16.54 3.08
C GLU A 382 5.40 -18.02 2.64
N LYS A 383 6.10 -18.94 3.34
CA LYS A 383 6.07 -20.41 3.13
C LYS A 383 4.74 -21.09 3.52
N ASN A 384 3.83 -20.41 4.22
CA ASN A 384 2.47 -20.91 4.44
C ASN A 384 1.50 -20.57 3.29
N MET A 385 1.98 -19.97 2.20
CA MET A 385 1.31 -20.07 0.89
C MET A 385 1.48 -21.46 0.28
N SER A 386 1.22 -22.51 1.07
CA SER A 386 0.99 -23.86 0.57
C SER A 386 -0.45 -23.96 0.10
N THR A 387 -0.59 -24.50 -1.11
CA THR A 387 -1.82 -24.86 -1.80
C THR A 387 -2.83 -25.50 -0.85
N SER A 388 -3.90 -24.75 -0.53
CA SER A 388 -5.11 -25.31 0.04
C SER A 388 -5.71 -26.29 -0.97
N CYS A 389 -5.41 -27.56 -0.78
CA CYS A 389 -6.19 -28.66 -1.33
C CYS A 389 -7.54 -28.65 -0.61
N PHE A 390 -8.59 -28.20 -1.30
CA PHE A 390 -9.80 -28.98 -1.62
C PHE A 390 -10.85 -28.05 -2.28
N SER A 391 -11.08 -28.31 -3.57
CA SER A 391 -12.30 -28.02 -4.35
C SER A 391 -12.84 -26.58 -4.34
N SER A 392 -12.08 -25.64 -4.89
CA SER A 392 -12.59 -24.62 -5.83
C SER A 392 -11.38 -23.91 -6.45
N ASN A 393 -11.28 -23.86 -7.78
CA ASN A 393 -10.19 -23.18 -8.49
C ASN A 393 -10.15 -21.69 -8.09
N LYS A 394 -9.37 -21.31 -7.07
CA LYS A 394 -9.16 -19.92 -6.66
C LYS A 394 -7.91 -19.39 -7.35
N VAL A 395 -8.13 -18.58 -8.38
CA VAL A 395 -7.08 -17.89 -9.12
C VAL A 395 -6.43 -16.84 -8.20
N LYS A 396 -5.10 -16.86 -8.03
CA LYS A 396 -4.39 -15.83 -7.27
C LYS A 396 -4.23 -14.58 -8.13
N ASP A 397 -4.37 -13.39 -7.53
CA ASP A 397 -4.11 -12.13 -8.23
C ASP A 397 -2.61 -11.94 -8.45
N VAL A 398 -2.23 -11.49 -9.64
CA VAL A 398 -0.86 -11.08 -9.96
C VAL A 398 -0.58 -9.72 -9.32
N LYS A 399 0.68 -9.44 -8.95
CA LYS A 399 1.09 -8.13 -8.44
C LYS A 399 0.77 -7.03 -9.47
N PRO A 400 0.33 -5.83 -9.04
CA PRO A 400 0.13 -4.71 -9.95
C PRO A 400 1.41 -4.42 -10.76
N MET A 401 1.24 -4.24 -12.07
CA MET A 401 2.31 -3.89 -13.00
C MET A 401 2.02 -2.49 -13.58
N PRO A 402 3.03 -1.80 -14.15
CA PRO A 402 2.78 -0.57 -14.91
C PRO A 402 1.70 -0.77 -15.97
N LEU A 403 0.90 0.27 -16.20
CA LEU A 403 -0.18 0.24 -17.19
C LEU A 403 0.41 -0.09 -18.58
N ASP A 404 -0.03 -1.20 -19.16
CA ASP A 404 0.21 -1.50 -20.57
C ASP A 404 -1.14 -1.51 -21.30
N PRO A 405 -1.46 -0.46 -22.08
CA PRO A 405 -2.73 -0.38 -22.80
C PRO A 405 -2.97 -1.54 -23.77
N PHE A 406 -1.91 -2.24 -24.20
CA PHE A 406 -1.98 -3.36 -25.13
C PHE A 406 -2.04 -4.73 -24.44
N ASP A 407 -1.80 -4.78 -23.13
CA ASP A 407 -1.89 -6.02 -22.37
C ASP A 407 -3.36 -6.35 -22.07
N GLN A 408 -3.90 -7.30 -22.82
CA GLN A 408 -5.29 -7.77 -22.66
C GLN A 408 -5.56 -8.32 -21.24
N ASN A 409 -4.53 -8.72 -20.49
CA ASN A 409 -4.68 -9.18 -19.10
C ASN A 409 -4.98 -8.04 -18.13
N GLN A 410 -4.66 -6.79 -18.49
CA GLN A 410 -5.01 -5.61 -17.71
C GLN A 410 -6.41 -5.07 -18.04
N GLN A 411 -7.04 -5.58 -19.09
CA GLN A 411 -8.32 -5.10 -19.60
C GLN A 411 -9.50 -5.93 -19.08
N VAL A 412 -10.58 -5.23 -18.70
CA VAL A 412 -11.82 -5.84 -18.22
C VAL A 412 -13.02 -5.24 -18.94
N GLU A 413 -13.96 -6.10 -19.30
CA GLU A 413 -15.29 -5.73 -19.76
C GLU A 413 -16.21 -5.54 -18.55
N ILE A 414 -16.90 -4.39 -18.47
CA ILE A 414 -17.86 -4.10 -17.41
C ILE A 414 -19.27 -4.18 -17.99
N THR A 415 -20.11 -5.05 -17.43
CA THR A 415 -21.53 -5.17 -17.76
C THR A 415 -22.36 -4.50 -16.67
N CYS A 416 -23.29 -3.63 -17.07
CA CYS A 416 -24.25 -3.01 -16.17
C CYS A 416 -25.53 -3.85 -16.11
N HIS A 417 -25.99 -4.14 -14.91
CA HIS A 417 -27.30 -4.72 -14.60
C HIS A 417 -28.12 -3.68 -13.83
N ASN A 418 -29.43 -3.89 -13.69
CA ASN A 418 -30.34 -2.91 -13.09
C ASN A 418 -29.86 -2.31 -11.75
N ASP A 419 -29.22 -3.11 -10.89
CA ASP A 419 -28.78 -2.69 -9.55
C ASP A 419 -27.31 -2.97 -9.23
N TYR A 420 -26.52 -3.47 -10.21
CA TYR A 420 -25.13 -3.86 -9.97
C TYR A 420 -24.30 -3.94 -11.25
N PHE A 421 -22.98 -4.00 -11.11
CA PHE A 421 -22.05 -4.23 -12.21
C PHE A 421 -21.42 -5.63 -12.10
N SER A 422 -21.01 -6.19 -13.23
CA SER A 422 -20.15 -7.37 -13.29
C SER A 422 -18.95 -7.09 -14.17
N ALA A 423 -17.80 -7.66 -13.84
CA ALA A 423 -16.59 -7.52 -14.66
C ALA A 423 -16.14 -8.89 -15.19
N LYS A 424 -15.66 -8.92 -16.43
CA LYS A 424 -15.09 -10.08 -17.09
C LYS A 424 -13.73 -9.70 -17.69
N ALA A 425 -12.74 -10.59 -17.62
CA ALA A 425 -11.45 -10.33 -18.27
C ALA A 425 -11.60 -10.41 -19.79
N ILE A 426 -10.86 -9.57 -20.52
CA ILE A 426 -10.86 -9.56 -21.99
C ILE A 426 -9.87 -10.60 -22.55
N ALA A 427 -8.79 -10.90 -21.82
CA ALA A 427 -7.87 -11.99 -22.16
C ALA A 427 -8.60 -13.32 -22.41
N ALA A 428 -7.97 -14.22 -23.19
CA ALA A 428 -8.51 -15.49 -23.69
C ALA A 428 -9.28 -16.31 -22.63
N SER A 429 -10.06 -17.31 -23.06
CA SER A 429 -11.14 -18.03 -22.33
C SER A 429 -10.88 -18.51 -20.88
N ASP A 430 -9.65 -18.41 -20.38
CA ASP A 430 -9.17 -18.75 -19.04
C ASP A 430 -8.76 -17.56 -18.15
N GLY A 431 -8.85 -16.32 -18.64
CA GLY A 431 -8.52 -15.10 -17.89
C GLY A 431 -9.55 -14.74 -16.82
N PHE A 432 -9.08 -14.36 -15.63
CA PHE A 432 -9.94 -13.89 -14.53
C PHE A 432 -9.59 -12.44 -14.14
N PRO A 433 -10.58 -11.55 -13.93
CA PRO A 433 -10.34 -10.21 -13.38
C PRO A 433 -9.61 -10.26 -12.03
N ILE A 434 -9.09 -9.14 -11.55
CA ILE A 434 -8.56 -9.02 -10.17
C ILE A 434 -9.68 -9.38 -9.17
N ASN A 435 -9.34 -10.01 -8.04
CA ASN A 435 -10.28 -10.65 -7.13
C ASN A 435 -11.48 -9.77 -6.71
N PHE A 436 -11.27 -8.47 -6.48
CA PHE A 436 -12.37 -7.57 -6.12
C PHE A 436 -13.41 -7.41 -7.26
N LEU A 437 -12.98 -7.51 -8.52
CA LEU A 437 -13.82 -7.45 -9.72
C LEU A 437 -14.51 -8.78 -10.06
N ARG A 438 -14.05 -9.91 -9.50
CA ARG A 438 -14.69 -11.24 -9.70
C ARG A 438 -16.04 -11.39 -8.99
N LYS A 439 -16.42 -10.44 -8.13
CA LYS A 439 -17.70 -10.48 -7.42
C LYS A 439 -18.84 -10.36 -8.43
N LYS A 440 -19.82 -11.27 -8.33
CA LYS A 440 -21.00 -11.29 -9.22
C LYS A 440 -21.88 -10.03 -9.13
N HIS A 441 -21.72 -9.22 -8.09
CA HIS A 441 -22.50 -8.02 -7.83
C HIS A 441 -21.58 -6.91 -7.30
N LEU A 442 -20.97 -6.13 -8.20
CA LEU A 442 -20.19 -4.95 -7.87
C LEU A 442 -21.14 -3.78 -7.64
N ILE A 443 -21.04 -3.15 -6.47
CA ILE A 443 -21.74 -1.90 -6.16
C ILE A 443 -20.69 -0.80 -6.18
N VAL A 444 -20.82 0.15 -7.12
CA VAL A 444 -19.91 1.29 -7.26
C VAL A 444 -20.58 2.50 -6.63
N ARG A 445 -19.87 3.19 -5.74
CA ARG A 445 -20.32 4.43 -5.11
C ARG A 445 -19.54 5.60 -5.68
N MET A 446 -20.24 6.66 -6.05
CA MET A 446 -19.63 7.88 -6.55
C MET A 446 -19.46 8.87 -5.40
N TYR A 447 -18.23 9.32 -5.19
CA TYR A 447 -17.93 10.46 -4.33
C TYR A 447 -17.63 11.67 -5.22
N PRO A 448 -17.89 12.91 -4.75
CA PRO A 448 -17.55 14.11 -5.51
C PRO A 448 -16.04 14.12 -5.82
N PRO A 449 -15.62 14.12 -7.10
CA PRO A 449 -14.21 14.19 -7.43
C PRO A 449 -13.64 15.57 -7.10
N TYR A 450 -12.34 15.64 -6.80
CA TYR A 450 -11.61 16.91 -6.65
C TYR A 450 -11.39 17.68 -7.98
N TYR A 451 -11.98 17.21 -9.08
CA TYR A 451 -11.83 17.76 -10.42
C TYR A 451 -13.16 17.74 -11.17
N LYS A 452 -13.36 18.68 -12.11
CA LYS A 452 -14.58 18.78 -12.91
C LYS A 452 -14.27 18.60 -14.39
N LEU A 453 -14.67 17.45 -14.94
CA LEU A 453 -14.60 17.21 -16.38
C LEU A 453 -15.79 17.89 -17.08
N ARG A 454 -15.55 18.46 -18.26
CA ARG A 454 -16.61 18.99 -19.14
C ARG A 454 -16.87 18.01 -20.27
N GLN A 455 -17.86 18.31 -21.10
CA GLN A 455 -18.11 17.51 -22.29
C GLN A 455 -16.90 17.55 -23.25
N ALA A 456 -16.49 16.39 -23.73
CA ALA A 456 -15.42 16.20 -24.70
C ALA A 456 -15.91 15.17 -25.73
N LEU A 457 -16.47 15.66 -26.84
CA LEU A 457 -17.09 14.82 -27.88
C LEU A 457 -16.07 14.21 -28.85
N GLY A 458 -14.78 14.46 -28.65
CA GLY A 458 -13.73 14.11 -29.59
C GLY A 458 -13.63 15.09 -30.75
N LEU A 459 -13.35 14.57 -31.95
CA LEU A 459 -13.15 15.37 -33.16
C LEU A 459 -14.50 15.77 -33.79
N ASN A 460 -14.65 17.06 -34.07
CA ASN A 460 -15.73 17.57 -34.90
C ASN A 460 -15.26 17.68 -36.36
N ALA A 461 -15.53 16.64 -37.16
CA ALA A 461 -15.07 16.56 -38.55
C ALA A 461 -15.63 17.69 -39.44
N ALA A 462 -16.88 18.11 -39.22
CA ALA A 462 -17.49 19.20 -39.97
C ALA A 462 -16.79 20.53 -39.66
N LEU A 463 -16.49 20.80 -38.38
CA LEU A 463 -15.81 22.02 -37.97
C LEU A 463 -14.35 22.05 -38.45
N ARG A 464 -13.64 20.90 -38.39
CA ARG A 464 -12.28 20.76 -38.94
C ARG A 464 -12.22 21.01 -40.45
N GLY A 465 -13.24 20.58 -41.19
CA GLY A 465 -13.34 20.78 -42.63
C GLY A 465 -13.69 22.21 -43.06
N ALA A 466 -14.38 22.98 -42.21
CA ALA A 466 -14.75 24.36 -42.50
C ALA A 466 -13.54 25.30 -42.58
N LEU A 467 -12.45 24.95 -41.88
CA LEU A 467 -11.23 25.73 -41.70
C LEU A 467 -11.47 27.09 -40.99
N PRO A 468 -10.45 27.68 -40.33
CA PRO A 468 -10.60 28.99 -39.71
C PRO A 468 -10.81 30.10 -40.74
N LEU A 469 -11.52 31.16 -40.32
CA LEU A 469 -11.63 32.40 -41.08
C LEU A 469 -10.31 33.20 -40.98
N LEU A 470 -9.94 33.84 -42.09
CA LEU A 470 -8.75 34.69 -42.17
C LEU A 470 -9.22 36.14 -42.39
N ASN A 471 -9.23 36.96 -41.34
CA ASN A 471 -9.70 38.35 -41.39
C ASN A 471 -8.55 39.31 -41.02
N ASN A 472 -8.20 40.25 -41.91
CA ASN A 472 -7.31 41.38 -41.59
C ASN A 472 -6.03 41.02 -40.79
N ASP A 473 -5.29 40.00 -41.22
CA ASP A 473 -4.07 39.46 -40.55
C ASP A 473 -4.28 38.71 -39.23
N ASP A 474 -5.46 38.76 -38.64
CA ASP A 474 -5.80 37.99 -37.44
C ASP A 474 -6.48 36.66 -37.82
N SER A 475 -5.85 35.55 -37.41
CA SER A 475 -6.48 34.24 -37.46
C SER A 475 -7.21 33.97 -36.15
N THR A 476 -8.51 33.69 -36.23
CA THR A 476 -9.21 33.09 -35.09
C THR A 476 -8.72 31.66 -34.90
N THR A 477 -8.44 31.28 -33.65
CA THR A 477 -8.10 29.89 -33.32
C THR A 477 -9.38 29.10 -33.12
N LEU A 478 -9.56 28.04 -33.89
CA LEU A 478 -10.77 27.21 -33.88
C LEU A 478 -10.47 25.88 -33.18
N ILE A 479 -11.15 25.59 -32.07
CA ILE A 479 -11.05 24.28 -31.40
C ILE A 479 -11.94 23.29 -32.16
N VAL A 480 -11.32 22.34 -32.86
CA VAL A 480 -12.01 21.35 -33.71
C VAL A 480 -12.07 19.97 -33.08
N GLY A 481 -11.34 19.74 -31.99
CA GLY A 481 -11.40 18.50 -31.23
C GLY A 481 -11.11 18.71 -29.76
N LYS A 482 -11.74 17.89 -28.91
CA LYS A 482 -11.53 17.92 -27.46
C LYS A 482 -11.61 16.53 -26.84
N TRP A 483 -10.61 16.20 -26.03
CA TRP A 483 -10.47 14.93 -25.29
C TRP A 483 -9.92 15.18 -23.88
N TYR A 484 -9.99 14.16 -23.03
CA TYR A 484 -9.27 14.13 -21.75
C TYR A 484 -8.27 12.98 -21.74
N CYS A 485 -7.05 13.25 -21.29
CA CYS A 485 -5.98 12.29 -21.09
C CYS A 485 -5.81 12.04 -19.59
N PRO A 486 -6.04 10.81 -19.09
CA PRO A 486 -5.75 10.47 -17.70
C PRO A 486 -4.25 10.62 -17.38
N PHE A 487 -3.92 10.96 -16.14
CA PHE A 487 -2.53 11.14 -15.69
C PHE A 487 -1.64 9.91 -15.95
N MET A 488 -2.20 8.69 -16.00
CA MET A 488 -1.42 7.48 -16.27
C MET A 488 -0.81 7.44 -17.69
N PHE A 489 -1.24 8.30 -18.60
CA PHE A 489 -0.70 8.42 -19.96
C PHE A 489 0.20 9.66 -20.16
N VAL A 490 0.40 10.46 -19.10
CA VAL A 490 1.17 11.71 -19.13
C VAL A 490 2.15 11.68 -17.95
N GLU A 491 3.43 11.89 -18.18
CA GLU A 491 4.44 11.96 -17.12
C GLU A 491 5.02 13.37 -17.08
N GLU A 492 4.93 14.07 -15.94
CA GLU A 492 5.65 15.32 -15.74
C GLU A 492 6.93 15.06 -14.93
N VAL A 493 7.93 15.95 -15.05
CA VAL A 493 9.17 15.90 -14.23
C VAL A 493 8.86 16.33 -12.79
N MET A 494 8.06 15.52 -12.08
CA MET A 494 7.70 15.70 -10.68
C MET A 494 7.30 14.37 -10.03
N LYS A 495 7.11 14.36 -8.70
CA LYS A 495 6.64 13.14 -8.01
C LYS A 495 5.19 12.83 -8.39
N LEU A 496 4.88 11.56 -8.61
CA LEU A 496 3.54 11.09 -9.02
C LEU A 496 2.41 11.62 -8.11
N LYS A 497 2.64 11.65 -6.79
CA LYS A 497 1.66 12.15 -5.81
C LYS A 497 1.32 13.62 -6.05
N ASP A 498 2.29 14.42 -6.48
CA ASP A 498 2.11 15.85 -6.74
C ASP A 498 1.45 16.06 -8.11
N GLN A 499 1.82 15.26 -9.10
CA GLN A 499 1.16 15.26 -10.41
C GLN A 499 -0.34 14.94 -10.28
N VAL A 500 -0.72 13.88 -9.55
CA VAL A 500 -2.13 13.49 -9.38
C VAL A 500 -2.93 14.56 -8.65
N LYS A 501 -2.32 15.24 -7.67
CA LYS A 501 -2.94 16.38 -6.98
C LYS A 501 -3.13 17.57 -7.91
N ARG A 502 -2.16 17.83 -8.78
CA ARG A 502 -2.20 18.96 -9.72
C ARG A 502 -3.17 18.72 -10.87
N SER A 503 -3.12 17.53 -11.47
CA SER A 503 -3.92 17.19 -12.64
C SER A 503 -4.15 15.67 -12.74
N MET A 504 -5.32 15.21 -12.30
CA MET A 504 -5.74 13.81 -12.47
C MET A 504 -6.07 13.49 -13.94
N PHE A 505 -6.65 14.46 -14.65
CA PHE A 505 -6.85 14.44 -16.09
C PHE A 505 -6.16 15.65 -16.71
N TYR A 506 -5.84 15.57 -17.99
CA TYR A 506 -5.37 16.68 -18.81
C TYR A 506 -6.37 16.89 -19.94
N GLU A 507 -6.68 18.13 -20.26
CA GLU A 507 -7.54 18.48 -21.39
C GLU A 507 -6.69 18.57 -22.66
N MET A 508 -6.97 17.73 -23.65
CA MET A 508 -6.34 17.78 -24.96
C MET A 508 -7.30 18.44 -25.96
N THR A 509 -6.85 19.49 -26.63
CA THR A 509 -7.59 20.11 -27.75
C THR A 509 -6.81 19.99 -29.05
N LEU A 510 -7.54 19.88 -30.16
CA LEU A 510 -6.99 20.09 -31.50
C LEU A 510 -7.47 21.46 -31.99
N GLU A 511 -6.53 22.35 -32.28
CA GLU A 511 -6.77 23.75 -32.60
C GLU A 511 -6.27 24.06 -34.01
N GLN A 512 -7.10 24.72 -34.82
CA GLN A 512 -6.74 25.17 -36.17
C GLN A 512 -6.54 26.69 -36.18
N ARG A 513 -5.48 27.14 -36.86
CA ARG A 513 -5.21 28.56 -37.11
C ARG A 513 -4.41 28.75 -38.40
N TRP A 514 -4.55 29.91 -39.02
CA TRP A 514 -3.70 30.37 -40.10
C TRP A 514 -2.49 31.10 -39.52
N VAL A 515 -1.29 30.73 -39.98
CA VAL A 515 -0.03 31.40 -39.60
C VAL A 515 0.62 31.99 -40.84
N ARG A 516 0.94 33.28 -40.80
CA ARG A 516 1.65 33.95 -41.90
C ARG A 516 3.06 33.38 -42.01
N VAL A 517 3.42 32.91 -43.20
CA VAL A 517 4.76 32.34 -43.51
C VAL A 517 5.59 33.25 -44.40
N SER A 518 4.93 34.11 -45.19
CA SER A 518 5.59 35.10 -46.02
C SER A 518 4.69 36.32 -46.24
N GLY A 519 5.30 37.45 -46.55
CA GLY A 519 4.58 38.63 -46.98
C GLY A 519 5.51 39.64 -47.64
N CYS A 520 4.98 40.41 -48.58
CA CYS A 520 5.69 41.52 -49.20
C CYS A 520 4.76 42.72 -49.37
N LYS A 521 5.35 43.90 -49.53
CA LYS A 521 4.65 45.13 -49.90
C LYS A 521 5.15 45.56 -51.27
N LYS A 522 4.27 46.12 -52.09
CA LYS A 522 4.66 46.63 -53.40
C LYS A 522 5.52 47.88 -53.22
N LEU A 523 6.68 47.93 -53.86
CA LEU A 523 7.54 49.12 -53.92
C LEU A 523 7.03 50.04 -55.04
N GLU A 524 7.11 51.37 -54.84
CA GLU A 524 6.49 52.39 -55.73
C GLU A 524 6.90 52.34 -57.21
N ASN A 525 7.91 51.55 -57.59
CA ASN A 525 8.45 51.45 -58.94
C ASN A 525 8.42 50.03 -59.54
N GLU A 526 7.77 49.06 -58.90
CA GLU A 526 7.70 47.67 -59.40
C GLU A 526 6.44 47.42 -60.23
N SER A 527 6.61 47.18 -61.53
CA SER A 527 5.54 46.79 -62.46
C SER A 527 5.24 45.29 -62.44
N ASN A 528 5.81 44.54 -61.50
CA ASN A 528 5.72 43.09 -61.50
C ASN A 528 4.48 42.63 -60.70
N ASN A 529 3.54 41.99 -61.38
CA ASN A 529 2.31 41.44 -60.77
C ASN A 529 2.52 40.03 -60.19
N THR A 530 3.76 39.61 -60.05
CA THR A 530 4.14 38.24 -59.69
C THR A 530 4.90 38.24 -58.37
N VAL A 531 4.42 37.44 -57.40
CA VAL A 531 5.09 37.22 -56.12
C VAL A 531 5.59 35.78 -56.05
N PHE A 532 6.90 35.62 -55.86
CA PHE A 532 7.53 34.34 -55.62
C PHE A 532 7.63 34.06 -54.12
N VAL A 533 6.96 33.01 -53.66
CA VAL A 533 7.07 32.53 -52.28
C VAL A 533 8.00 31.32 -52.28
N ASN A 534 9.16 31.47 -51.62
CA ASN A 534 10.09 30.38 -51.34
C ASN A 534 10.41 30.38 -49.84
N VAL A 535 9.68 29.56 -49.06
CA VAL A 535 9.85 29.48 -47.61
C VAL A 535 10.18 28.05 -47.22
N VAL A 536 11.30 27.89 -46.50
CA VAL A 536 11.63 26.64 -45.80
C VAL A 536 11.17 26.77 -44.35
N LEU A 537 10.37 25.83 -43.90
CA LEU A 537 9.75 25.86 -42.57
C LEU A 537 9.80 24.49 -41.90
N GLU A 538 9.96 24.48 -40.58
CA GLU A 538 9.82 23.26 -39.79
C GLU A 538 8.35 22.83 -39.79
N THR A 539 8.07 21.63 -40.29
CA THR A 539 6.70 21.08 -40.44
C THR A 539 6.09 20.68 -39.11
N GLU A 540 6.94 20.49 -38.10
CA GLU A 540 6.60 20.04 -36.75
C GLU A 540 7.27 20.98 -35.76
N ASN A 541 6.52 21.52 -34.80
CA ASN A 541 7.08 22.23 -33.66
C ASN A 541 6.46 21.73 -32.38
N VAL A 542 7.29 21.52 -31.36
CA VAL A 542 6.82 21.08 -30.04
C VAL A 542 7.22 22.12 -29.01
N PHE A 543 6.32 22.39 -28.07
CA PHE A 543 6.54 23.29 -26.96
C PHE A 543 6.15 22.61 -25.64
N VAL A 544 6.96 22.80 -24.61
CA VAL A 544 6.69 22.38 -23.22
C VAL A 544 6.75 23.63 -22.37
N GLU A 545 5.69 23.92 -21.61
CA GLU A 545 5.56 25.20 -20.86
C GLU A 545 5.77 26.45 -21.74
N GLY A 546 5.39 26.37 -23.02
CA GLY A 546 5.59 27.45 -24.00
C GLY A 546 7.01 27.60 -24.56
N LEU A 547 7.97 26.82 -24.07
CA LEU A 547 9.34 26.80 -24.56
C LEU A 547 9.53 25.73 -25.64
N LYS A 548 10.28 26.04 -26.70
CA LYS A 548 10.54 25.10 -27.79
C LYS A 548 11.26 23.86 -27.25
N ALA A 549 10.67 22.70 -27.48
CA ALA A 549 11.14 21.42 -26.94
C ALA A 549 11.65 20.49 -28.04
N ILE A 550 12.50 19.53 -27.64
CA ILE A 550 13.05 18.48 -28.48
C ILE A 550 12.43 17.15 -28.07
N CYS A 551 12.08 16.32 -29.06
CA CYS A 551 11.63 14.95 -28.85
C CYS A 551 12.84 14.04 -28.56
N ASP A 552 12.83 13.35 -27.42
CA ASP A 552 13.79 12.31 -27.05
C ASP A 552 13.15 10.93 -27.17
N GLU A 553 13.39 10.27 -28.29
CA GLU A 553 12.86 8.94 -28.61
C GLU A 553 13.77 7.79 -28.12
N ARG A 554 14.89 8.07 -27.44
CA ARG A 554 15.93 7.06 -27.13
C ARG A 554 15.44 5.94 -26.19
N ASN A 555 14.39 6.19 -25.39
CA ASN A 555 13.89 5.27 -24.35
C ASN A 555 12.48 4.70 -24.64
N VAL A 556 11.95 4.86 -25.85
CA VAL A 556 10.57 4.44 -26.18
C VAL A 556 10.39 2.92 -26.01
N ASN A 557 11.41 2.12 -26.34
CA ASN A 557 11.34 0.66 -26.32
C ASN A 557 11.18 0.04 -24.92
N THR A 558 11.60 0.72 -23.85
CA THR A 558 11.57 0.16 -22.49
C THR A 558 10.40 0.64 -21.66
N LYS A 559 9.92 1.87 -21.87
CA LYS A 559 8.85 2.49 -21.06
C LYS A 559 7.58 2.83 -21.84
N LYS A 560 7.55 2.67 -23.17
CA LYS A 560 6.43 3.10 -24.04
C LYS A 560 6.02 4.57 -23.85
N VAL A 561 6.96 5.43 -23.45
CA VAL A 561 6.76 6.87 -23.22
C VAL A 561 7.74 7.64 -24.10
N VAL A 562 7.23 8.66 -24.79
CA VAL A 562 7.98 9.62 -25.59
C VAL A 562 8.19 10.88 -24.76
N TRP A 563 9.45 11.26 -24.53
CA TRP A 563 9.76 12.45 -23.73
C TRP A 563 9.99 13.66 -24.62
N PHE A 564 9.41 14.79 -24.22
CA PHE A 564 9.67 16.10 -24.81
C PHE A 564 10.33 16.97 -23.76
N ARG A 565 11.52 17.48 -24.06
CA ARG A 565 12.32 18.27 -23.12
C ARG A 565 12.65 19.65 -23.67
N SER A 566 12.59 20.64 -22.80
CA SER A 566 13.01 22.01 -23.05
C SER A 566 14.01 22.45 -21.98
N CYS A 567 14.98 23.28 -22.35
CA CYS A 567 15.93 23.91 -21.44
C CYS A 567 15.82 25.43 -21.57
N GLU A 568 15.53 26.13 -20.47
CA GLU A 568 15.52 27.60 -20.45
C GLU A 568 16.88 28.17 -20.01
N ARG A 569 17.52 27.53 -19.01
CA ARG A 569 18.87 27.84 -18.48
C ARG A 569 19.57 26.56 -18.01
N VAL A 570 20.89 26.61 -17.82
CA VAL A 570 21.68 25.50 -17.28
C VAL A 570 21.18 25.16 -15.87
N GLY A 571 20.44 24.04 -15.73
CA GLY A 571 19.98 23.49 -14.44
C GLY A 571 18.46 23.29 -14.29
N GLU A 572 17.63 23.91 -15.14
CA GLU A 572 16.16 23.74 -15.12
C GLU A 572 15.70 23.01 -16.40
N GLU A 573 15.45 21.71 -16.29
CA GLU A 573 14.86 20.90 -17.36
C GLU A 573 13.34 20.83 -17.19
N TYR A 574 12.59 21.35 -18.17
CA TYR A 574 11.16 21.12 -18.28
C TYR A 574 10.92 19.91 -19.17
N GLY A 575 10.16 18.94 -18.68
CA GLY A 575 9.90 17.72 -19.42
C GLY A 575 8.46 17.23 -19.27
N ILE A 576 7.92 16.72 -20.36
CA ILE A 576 6.67 15.97 -20.37
C ILE A 576 6.83 14.70 -21.19
N GLY A 577 6.48 13.58 -20.59
CA GLY A 577 6.37 12.28 -21.22
C GLY A 577 4.93 12.04 -21.65
N LEU A 578 4.72 11.64 -22.90
CA LEU A 578 3.43 11.15 -23.36
C LEU A 578 3.56 9.67 -23.67
N ASN A 579 2.58 8.87 -23.25
CA ASN A 579 2.53 7.47 -23.66
C ASN A 579 2.48 7.40 -25.20
N VAL A 580 3.22 6.46 -25.79
CA VAL A 580 3.42 6.33 -27.24
C VAL A 580 2.08 6.28 -28.00
N VAL A 581 1.03 5.70 -27.40
CA VAL A 581 -0.31 5.61 -27.99
C VAL A 581 -0.95 6.98 -28.25
N ILE A 582 -0.63 7.98 -27.42
CA ILE A 582 -1.11 9.35 -27.60
C ILE A 582 -0.40 9.99 -28.78
N VAL A 583 0.93 9.85 -28.84
CA VAL A 583 1.76 10.47 -29.89
C VAL A 583 1.45 9.85 -31.26
N GLU A 584 1.34 8.53 -31.33
CA GLU A 584 0.93 7.81 -32.55
C GLU A 584 -0.46 8.24 -33.00
N ARG A 585 -1.41 8.39 -32.06
CA ARG A 585 -2.76 8.86 -32.42
C ARG A 585 -2.74 10.30 -32.96
N MET A 586 -1.94 11.19 -32.38
CA MET A 586 -1.78 12.56 -32.90
C MET A 586 -1.26 12.54 -34.33
N LYS A 587 -0.16 11.83 -34.59
CA LYS A 587 0.44 11.73 -35.92
C LYS A 587 -0.52 11.11 -36.93
N TRP A 588 -1.16 10.01 -36.57
CA TRP A 588 -2.16 9.35 -37.43
C TRP A 588 -3.33 10.27 -37.79
N GLU A 589 -3.84 11.08 -36.86
CA GLU A 589 -4.92 12.04 -37.13
C GLU A 589 -4.51 13.18 -38.08
N GLN A 590 -3.22 13.49 -38.19
CA GLN A 590 -2.68 14.47 -39.13
C GLN A 590 -2.39 13.83 -40.50
N GLU A 591 -1.76 12.66 -40.52
CA GLU A 591 -1.41 11.95 -41.75
C GLU A 591 -2.63 11.61 -42.61
N ARG A 592 -3.74 11.19 -41.98
CA ARG A 592 -4.99 10.88 -42.69
C ARG A 592 -5.65 12.07 -43.41
N VAL A 593 -5.25 13.31 -43.08
CA VAL A 593 -5.73 14.53 -43.78
C VAL A 593 -4.67 15.10 -44.74
N GLY A 594 -3.69 14.27 -45.11
CA GLY A 594 -2.68 14.59 -46.12
C GLY A 594 -1.46 15.32 -45.59
N TRP A 595 -1.27 15.40 -44.28
CA TRP A 595 -0.01 15.88 -43.71
C TRP A 595 1.09 14.83 -43.87
N VAL A 596 2.31 15.24 -44.20
CA VAL A 596 3.45 14.34 -44.46
C VAL A 596 4.65 14.79 -43.64
N SER A 597 5.25 13.85 -42.89
CA SER A 597 6.50 14.09 -42.15
C SER A 597 7.71 13.98 -43.10
N ASN A 598 8.20 15.11 -43.61
CA ASN A 598 9.37 15.18 -44.50
C ASN A 598 10.68 15.42 -43.70
N GLY A 599 10.98 14.57 -42.72
CA GLY A 599 12.21 14.71 -41.92
C GLY A 599 12.31 16.04 -41.17
N GLY A 600 11.17 16.62 -40.78
CA GLY A 600 11.07 17.85 -40.00
C GLY A 600 11.16 19.17 -40.78
N LYS A 601 11.45 19.16 -42.09
CA LYS A 601 11.52 20.38 -42.92
C LYS A 601 10.63 20.28 -44.16
N GLY A 602 9.83 21.30 -44.40
CA GLY A 602 9.02 21.48 -45.58
C GLY A 602 9.45 22.74 -46.34
N SER A 603 9.25 22.73 -47.66
CA SER A 603 9.46 23.91 -48.49
C SER A 603 8.18 24.21 -49.24
N VAL A 604 7.79 25.49 -49.24
CA VAL A 604 6.70 26.03 -50.05
C VAL A 604 7.36 26.90 -51.12
N VAL A 605 7.38 26.40 -52.35
CA VAL A 605 7.85 27.12 -53.54
C VAL A 605 6.68 27.28 -54.49
N LYS A 606 6.14 28.49 -54.61
CA LYS A 606 5.06 28.78 -55.54
C LYS A 606 5.07 30.23 -56.00
N GLU A 607 4.74 30.41 -57.27
CA GLU A 607 4.56 31.70 -57.93
C GLU A 607 3.07 32.07 -57.91
N TYR A 608 2.77 33.30 -57.53
CA TYR A 608 1.42 33.84 -57.47
C TYR A 608 1.32 35.09 -58.34
N ASN A 609 0.40 35.07 -59.30
CA ASN A 609 0.10 36.21 -60.16
C ASN A 609 -1.14 36.93 -59.66
N TYR A 610 -1.05 38.26 -59.59
CA TYR A 610 -2.18 39.13 -59.26
C TYR A 610 -3.03 39.38 -60.51
N ASP A 611 -4.33 39.10 -60.43
CA ASP A 611 -5.32 39.21 -61.51
C ASP A 611 -6.45 40.22 -61.20
N GLY A 612 -6.31 41.02 -60.14
CA GLY A 612 -7.30 42.02 -59.75
C GLY A 612 -7.33 43.25 -60.66
N LEU A 613 -8.45 43.98 -60.63
CA LEU A 613 -8.70 45.17 -61.45
C LEU A 613 -7.96 46.45 -60.97
N GLY A 614 -7.28 46.42 -59.82
CA GLY A 614 -6.58 47.55 -59.20
C GLY A 614 -5.07 47.31 -59.01
N GLU A 615 -4.38 48.20 -58.28
CA GLU A 615 -3.01 47.93 -57.84
C GLU A 615 -3.03 47.32 -56.44
N TRP A 616 -2.26 46.25 -56.23
CA TRP A 616 -2.05 45.67 -54.90
C TRP A 616 -0.97 46.44 -54.13
N THR A 617 -1.11 46.52 -52.81
CA THR A 617 -0.21 47.22 -51.87
C THR A 617 0.54 46.24 -50.97
N SER A 618 -0.10 45.14 -50.58
CA SER A 618 0.49 44.12 -49.73
C SER A 618 0.04 42.70 -50.11
N PHE A 619 0.93 41.74 -49.87
CA PHE A 619 0.67 40.32 -50.05
C PHE A 619 0.97 39.56 -48.75
N GLY A 620 0.11 38.60 -48.42
CA GLY A 620 0.31 37.69 -47.30
C GLY A 620 0.06 36.25 -47.70
N CYS A 621 0.99 35.36 -47.37
CA CYS A 621 0.87 33.91 -47.54
C CYS A 621 0.78 33.25 -46.16
N TYR A 622 -0.25 32.42 -45.98
CA TYR A 622 -0.60 31.78 -44.71
C TYR A 622 -0.67 30.27 -44.89
N ILE A 623 -0.14 29.54 -43.92
CA ILE A 623 -0.25 28.09 -43.84
C ILE A 623 -1.23 27.71 -42.74
N LEU A 624 -1.99 26.65 -42.95
CA LEU A 624 -2.81 26.07 -41.89
C LEU A 624 -1.89 25.35 -40.89
N VAL A 625 -2.05 25.70 -39.61
CA VAL A 625 -1.40 25.01 -38.49
C VAL A 625 -2.47 24.34 -37.65
N GLU A 626 -2.31 23.03 -37.45
CA GLU A 626 -3.10 22.27 -36.48
C GLU A 626 -2.25 22.00 -35.25
N SER A 627 -2.73 22.41 -34.08
CA SER A 627 -1.99 22.36 -32.81
C SER A 627 -2.72 21.43 -31.84
N PHE A 628 -2.05 20.37 -31.38
CA PHE A 628 -2.53 19.62 -30.22
C PHE A 628 -2.06 20.33 -28.96
N VAL A 629 -3.00 20.82 -28.14
CA VAL A 629 -2.70 21.56 -26.91
C VAL A 629 -3.18 20.77 -25.70
N LEU A 630 -2.24 20.41 -24.83
CA LEU A 630 -2.49 19.70 -23.59
C LEU A 630 -2.48 20.67 -22.40
N ARG A 631 -3.61 20.77 -21.71
CA ARG A 631 -3.80 21.64 -20.55
C ARG A 631 -4.02 20.83 -19.28
N ARG A 632 -3.51 21.35 -18.17
CA ARG A 632 -3.80 20.83 -16.82
C ARG A 632 -5.20 21.22 -16.37
N MET A 633 -5.68 20.64 -15.27
CA MET A 633 -6.99 20.98 -14.70
C MET A 633 -7.07 22.42 -14.18
N ASP A 634 -5.92 23.03 -13.82
CA ASP A 634 -5.81 24.45 -13.48
C ASP A 634 -5.83 25.38 -14.71
N ARG A 635 -5.98 24.80 -15.93
CA ARG A 635 -5.98 25.45 -17.24
C ARG A 635 -4.63 25.96 -17.75
N THR A 636 -3.54 25.68 -17.06
CA THR A 636 -2.20 25.96 -17.58
C THR A 636 -1.87 25.02 -18.74
N VAL A 637 -1.13 25.51 -19.74
CA VAL A 637 -0.69 24.72 -20.89
C VAL A 637 0.57 23.96 -20.50
N ALA A 638 0.54 22.63 -20.57
CA ALA A 638 1.69 21.80 -20.28
C ALA A 638 2.50 21.49 -21.56
N PHE A 639 1.81 21.28 -22.68
CA PHE A 639 2.41 20.83 -23.93
C PHE A 639 1.62 21.29 -25.15
N THR A 640 2.33 21.63 -26.22
CA THR A 640 1.76 21.97 -27.53
C THR A 640 2.55 21.28 -28.65
N TYR A 641 1.85 20.67 -29.61
CA TYR A 641 2.45 20.06 -30.81
C TYR A 641 1.78 20.61 -32.07
N ASP A 642 2.53 21.43 -32.80
CA ASP A 642 2.10 22.12 -34.02
C ASP A 642 2.50 21.32 -35.27
N PHE A 643 1.51 21.10 -36.14
CA PHE A 643 1.65 20.49 -37.46
C PHE A 643 1.31 21.51 -38.54
N LYS A 644 2.30 21.85 -39.39
CA LYS A 644 2.11 22.80 -40.50
C LYS A 644 1.76 22.05 -41.78
N HIS A 645 0.61 22.35 -42.36
CA HIS A 645 0.06 21.66 -43.54
C HIS A 645 0.50 22.36 -44.83
N THR A 646 1.61 21.94 -45.42
CA THR A 646 2.19 22.59 -46.62
C THR A 646 1.30 22.50 -47.86
N HIS A 647 0.31 21.60 -47.87
CA HIS A 647 -0.72 21.51 -48.91
C HIS A 647 -1.92 22.44 -48.68
N GLN A 648 -2.05 23.04 -47.49
CA GLN A 648 -3.15 23.93 -47.10
C GLN A 648 -2.62 25.36 -46.94
N ILE A 649 -2.58 26.10 -48.05
CA ILE A 649 -2.07 27.46 -48.13
C ILE A 649 -3.19 28.41 -48.58
N ARG A 650 -3.30 29.56 -47.93
CA ARG A 650 -4.12 30.69 -48.38
C ARG A 650 -3.26 31.91 -48.60
N CYS A 651 -3.59 32.67 -49.64
CA CYS A 651 -2.95 33.94 -49.94
C CYS A 651 -4.00 35.03 -50.01
N LYS A 652 -3.64 36.24 -49.60
CA LYS A 652 -4.46 37.42 -49.80
C LYS A 652 -3.62 38.57 -50.33
N TRP A 653 -4.28 39.42 -51.09
CA TRP A 653 -3.77 40.68 -51.63
C TRP A 653 -4.61 41.80 -51.03
N GLU A 654 -3.97 42.91 -50.68
CA GLU A 654 -4.64 44.14 -50.21
C GLU A 654 -4.45 45.28 -51.20
#